data_AF-A0A552FGD7-F1
#
_entry.id   AF-A0A552FGD7-F1
#
_cell.length_a   1.000
_cell.length_b   1.000
_cell.length_c   1.000
_cell.angle_alpha   90.00
_cell.angle_beta   90.00
_cell.angle_gamma   90.00
#
_symmetry.space_group_name_H-M   'P 1'
#
loop_
_entity.id
_entity.type
_entity.pdbx_description
1 polymer ?
#
loop_
_entity_poly.entity_id
_entity_poly.type
_entity_poly.pdbx_seq_one_letter_code
_entity_poly.pdbx_strand_id
1 'polypeptide(L)'
;MSDSPESIRNTSVSDQATNNDALGFEPYVIAIAEFLLHEQTQPPLTLSVEGEWGSGKSSFMKMLEEYLRKKGGRTVWFNAWRHDKAESVWAAFALSFIKQISTPKNWRDLPRVILGHFKLQLLRFNLEKGLFELIKALIIFVICASIAIPFILIGYGVEGINELIRAITSQDVFSKINSVFKLLFTAVGFTLSGAGIFAGIKSLSRNFQRLLQNPKNNLIKYIEAPDYKKQSAFVEEFHEDFAKIVDAYIGNDRVYVFIDDLDRCEHPKSADLMQAINLMIADDPSVVFILGMDREKVAASLAVKYENILKYLPSETTEIDPDILARRSSNKGLAYGYTFIEKFVQLPFLVPQPSRSDFERFLTQLATSTPSNLPPDKSSSKFFQSFWGMFKLALPWRNNSQKHLTSATSNQTSDLNNSSLDNPLIESEQTEKEKAQAAVIKRLEAIQVNKSDNRDSQTVRNVIMMVAPALDYNPRRIKHFINVFRLKVYIANETGLFFEERDEDNNLLYPSLTFEQLGKFTAISLKWPLLLSDLENDKQILAKLEKFARGELSPPNEEESLRYWGSYSKLKDLMAYGHEKSAANSKFSFAALNVDKLLQVSPKVNRLANEPIQPQQISQDITSLPPHFNLEMVYIPAGRFNMGSNERENDKPIHEVNVPAFQIGKYPVTQAQYQAVMGNNPSGFSGNPQNPVESISWFNAQEFCEKLSQLTAKTYRLPTEAEWEYACRAGTETRFSFGEEENQLGDYAWFDGNSNNTTHPVGEKRPNPWGICDMHGNVWEWCADQQHKNYVNKPDNIRENGSLAWRDNNITNESSIIRRGGSWYRDPLASTSAYRGRNVAKICNNDLGFRVVCDLPQSVNS
;
A
#
# COMPACT_ATOMS: atom_id res chain seq x y z
N MET A 1 -1.76 -43.99 33.47
CA MET A 1 -1.40 -42.64 32.99
C MET A 1 -2.46 -41.71 33.53
N SER A 2 -2.08 -40.78 34.42
CA SER A 2 -2.99 -39.81 35.01
C SER A 2 -3.18 -38.68 34.00
N ASP A 3 -4.36 -38.57 33.40
CA ASP A 3 -4.75 -37.36 32.67
C ASP A 3 -4.81 -36.23 33.70
N SER A 4 -3.80 -35.36 33.67
CA SER A 4 -3.86 -34.10 34.39
C SER A 4 -5.07 -33.32 33.88
N PRO A 5 -5.92 -32.76 34.76
CA PRO A 5 -7.08 -31.98 34.31
C PRO A 5 -6.60 -30.82 33.43
N GLU A 6 -7.25 -30.64 32.29
CA GLU A 6 -7.01 -29.50 31.41
C GLU A 6 -7.20 -28.20 32.22
N SER A 7 -6.12 -27.44 32.39
CA SER A 7 -6.11 -26.21 33.19
C SER A 7 -5.85 -24.99 32.31
N ILE A 8 -6.73 -23.99 32.40
CA ILE A 8 -6.54 -22.69 31.74
C ILE A 8 -5.70 -21.78 32.66
N ARG A 9 -4.69 -21.10 32.10
CA ARG A 9 -3.91 -20.11 32.86
C ARG A 9 -4.73 -18.83 33.10
N ASN A 10 -4.74 -18.35 34.34
CA ASN A 10 -5.41 -17.10 34.74
C ASN A 10 -4.57 -15.84 34.47
N THR A 11 -3.74 -15.83 33.42
CA THR A 11 -2.83 -14.73 33.09
C THR A 11 -3.14 -14.20 31.70
N SER A 12 -3.23 -12.88 31.54
CA SER A 12 -3.40 -12.24 30.23
C SER A 12 -2.09 -12.20 29.44
N VAL A 13 -2.19 -12.19 28.12
CA VAL A 13 -1.07 -12.00 27.20
C VAL A 13 -0.98 -10.52 26.82
N SER A 14 0.24 -9.98 26.79
CA SER A 14 0.46 -8.60 26.34
C SER A 14 0.31 -8.49 24.82
N ASP A 15 -0.46 -7.52 24.36
CA ASP A 15 -0.62 -7.18 22.93
C ASP A 15 0.36 -6.07 22.47
N GLN A 16 1.43 -5.83 23.24
CA GLN A 16 2.42 -4.81 22.87
C GLN A 16 3.44 -5.37 21.89
N ALA A 17 3.77 -4.56 20.87
CA ALA A 17 4.84 -4.86 19.93
C ALA A 17 6.17 -5.08 20.67
N THR A 18 6.90 -6.13 20.27
CA THR A 18 8.12 -6.62 20.94
C THR A 18 9.31 -6.63 19.98
N ASN A 19 10.51 -6.67 20.55
CA ASN A 19 11.77 -6.88 19.82
C ASN A 19 12.24 -8.34 19.84
N ASN A 20 11.53 -9.22 20.55
CA ASN A 20 11.84 -10.64 20.58
C ASN A 20 11.38 -11.33 19.30
N ASP A 21 12.26 -12.10 18.64
CA ASP A 21 11.90 -12.83 17.43
C ASP A 21 11.16 -14.14 17.75
N ALA A 22 9.86 -14.02 18.02
CA ALA A 22 8.99 -15.18 18.19
C ALA A 22 8.45 -15.71 16.85
N LEU A 23 8.39 -14.85 15.82
CA LEU A 23 7.62 -15.06 14.59
C LEU A 23 8.47 -15.29 13.34
N GLY A 24 9.80 -15.31 13.47
CA GLY A 24 10.72 -15.65 12.37
C GLY A 24 11.12 -14.46 11.50
N PHE A 25 11.11 -13.26 12.08
CA PHE A 25 11.40 -12.01 11.37
C PHE A 25 12.91 -11.73 11.23
N GLU A 26 13.76 -12.35 12.06
CA GLU A 26 15.19 -12.03 12.13
C GLU A 26 15.92 -12.05 10.77
N PRO A 27 15.77 -13.07 9.90
CA PRO A 27 16.49 -13.09 8.61
C PRO A 27 16.14 -11.89 7.72
N TYR A 28 14.88 -11.48 7.72
CA TYR A 28 14.39 -10.35 6.94
C TYR A 28 14.84 -9.00 7.52
N VAL A 29 14.82 -8.87 8.86
CA VAL A 29 15.33 -7.69 9.56
C VAL A 29 16.81 -7.49 9.28
N ILE A 30 17.61 -8.56 9.32
CA ILE A 30 19.05 -8.52 9.00
C ILE A 30 19.24 -8.10 7.54
N ALA A 31 18.54 -8.74 6.60
CA ALA A 31 18.65 -8.40 5.17
C ALA A 31 18.39 -6.91 4.89
N ILE A 32 17.29 -6.37 5.43
CA ILE A 32 16.94 -4.95 5.26
C ILE A 32 17.97 -4.06 5.95
N ALA A 33 18.36 -4.37 7.18
CA ALA A 33 19.28 -3.53 7.93
C ALA A 33 20.66 -3.45 7.26
N GLU A 34 21.21 -4.58 6.82
CA GLU A 34 22.50 -4.61 6.11
C GLU A 34 22.41 -3.86 4.77
N PHE A 35 21.30 -4.00 4.04
CA PHE A 35 21.05 -3.21 2.82
C PHE A 35 21.02 -1.70 3.11
N LEU A 36 20.33 -1.26 4.18
CA LEU A 36 20.22 0.15 4.56
C LEU A 36 21.53 0.74 5.09
N LEU A 37 22.31 -0.05 5.84
CA LEU A 37 23.59 0.36 6.41
C LEU A 37 24.72 0.40 5.38
N HIS A 38 24.57 -0.28 4.25
CA HIS A 38 25.61 -0.36 3.22
C HIS A 38 26.04 1.03 2.72
N GLU A 39 27.35 1.30 2.62
CA GLU A 39 27.89 2.64 2.31
C GLU A 39 27.43 3.18 0.95
N GLN A 40 27.14 2.31 -0.01
CA GLN A 40 26.66 2.70 -1.34
C GLN A 40 25.14 2.90 -1.43
N THR A 41 24.38 2.56 -0.38
CA THR A 41 22.93 2.83 -0.33
C THR A 41 22.73 4.33 -0.11
N GLN A 42 22.44 5.06 -1.19
CA GLN A 42 22.32 6.51 -1.19
C GLN A 42 20.91 6.93 -0.74
N PRO A 43 20.78 7.76 0.31
CA PRO A 43 19.54 8.49 0.58
C PRO A 43 19.36 9.65 -0.44
N PRO A 44 18.15 10.21 -0.56
CA PRO A 44 16.96 9.87 0.21
C PRO A 44 16.31 8.56 -0.26
N LEU A 45 15.77 7.80 0.68
CA LEU A 45 15.17 6.49 0.42
C LEU A 45 13.96 6.24 1.33
N THR A 46 12.88 5.74 0.75
CA THR A 46 11.67 5.33 1.48
C THR A 46 11.47 3.83 1.35
N LEU A 47 11.48 3.17 2.50
CA LEU A 47 11.05 1.79 2.70
C LEU A 47 9.65 1.79 3.30
N SER A 48 8.73 1.00 2.74
CA SER A 48 7.48 0.66 3.43
C SER A 48 7.58 -0.74 4.04
N VAL A 49 7.10 -0.86 5.27
CA VAL A 49 6.87 -2.12 5.98
C VAL A 49 5.35 -2.32 6.01
N GLU A 50 4.89 -3.18 5.12
CA GLU A 50 3.48 -3.34 4.78
C GLU A 50 2.85 -4.57 5.44
N GLY A 51 1.55 -4.53 5.69
CA GLY A 51 0.79 -5.68 6.19
C GLY A 51 -0.51 -5.28 6.86
N GLU A 52 -1.43 -6.23 7.00
CA GLU A 52 -2.72 -6.02 7.68
C GLU A 52 -2.54 -5.88 9.20
N TRP A 53 -3.63 -5.57 9.92
CA TRP A 53 -3.60 -5.57 11.38
C TRP A 53 -3.20 -6.96 11.93
N GLY A 54 -2.39 -6.98 12.99
CA GLY A 54 -1.91 -8.24 13.59
C GLY A 54 -0.72 -8.91 12.89
N SER A 55 -0.31 -8.47 11.69
CA SER A 55 0.84 -9.05 10.94
C SER A 55 2.21 -8.88 11.61
N GLY A 56 2.34 -8.03 12.63
CA GLY A 56 3.60 -7.80 13.33
C GLY A 56 4.46 -6.64 12.82
N LYS A 57 3.93 -5.77 11.94
CA LYS A 57 4.64 -4.56 11.42
C LYS A 57 5.41 -3.78 12.49
N SER A 58 4.75 -3.40 13.58
CA SER A 58 5.38 -2.61 14.64
C SER A 58 6.49 -3.40 15.36
N SER A 59 6.34 -4.71 15.54
CA SER A 59 7.39 -5.57 16.10
C SER A 59 8.58 -5.68 15.14
N PHE A 60 8.32 -5.90 13.85
CA PHE A 60 9.33 -5.91 12.80
C PHE A 60 10.13 -4.60 12.76
N MET A 61 9.45 -3.45 12.77
CA MET A 61 10.09 -2.14 12.78
C MET A 61 10.89 -1.88 14.05
N LYS A 62 10.44 -2.33 15.22
CA LYS A 62 11.22 -2.25 16.47
C LYS A 62 12.49 -3.08 16.41
N MET A 63 12.42 -4.30 15.87
CA MET A 63 13.59 -5.15 15.66
C MET A 63 14.59 -4.49 14.69
N LEU A 64 14.09 -3.94 13.58
CA LEU A 64 14.90 -3.20 12.62
C LEU A 64 15.55 -1.95 13.23
N GLU A 65 14.79 -1.16 14.00
CA GLU A 65 15.30 -0.01 14.72
C GLU A 65 16.43 -0.41 15.68
N GLU A 66 16.21 -1.46 16.47
CA GLU A 66 17.22 -1.96 17.41
C GLU A 66 18.49 -2.43 16.70
N TYR A 67 18.35 -3.16 15.59
CA TYR A 67 19.50 -3.64 14.81
C TYR A 67 20.29 -2.47 14.22
N LEU A 68 19.61 -1.49 13.61
CA LEU A 68 20.24 -0.27 13.08
C LEU A 68 20.96 0.50 14.19
N ARG A 69 20.33 0.69 15.36
CA ARG A 69 20.95 1.36 16.51
C ARG A 69 22.18 0.61 17.03
N LYS A 70 22.12 -0.72 17.14
CA LYS A 70 23.27 -1.55 17.54
C LYS A 70 24.45 -1.41 16.58
N LYS A 71 24.20 -1.16 15.30
CA LYS A 71 25.20 -0.89 14.26
C LYS A 71 25.62 0.58 14.16
N GLY A 72 25.17 1.45 15.07
CA GLY A 72 25.53 2.87 15.11
C GLY A 72 24.63 3.79 14.27
N GLY A 73 23.56 3.26 13.68
CA GLY A 73 22.57 4.05 12.96
C GLY A 73 21.77 4.96 13.89
N ARG A 74 21.49 6.18 13.45
CA ARG A 74 20.68 7.16 14.19
C ARG A 74 19.21 6.95 13.85
N THR A 75 18.37 6.71 14.86
CA THR A 75 16.94 6.45 14.66
C THR A 75 16.06 7.52 15.31
N VAL A 76 14.97 7.83 14.62
CA VAL A 76 13.87 8.69 15.08
C VAL A 76 12.58 7.88 14.95
N TRP A 77 11.75 7.85 15.99
CA TRP A 77 10.47 7.14 15.97
C TRP A 77 9.29 8.10 16.09
N PHE A 78 8.32 8.01 15.20
CA PHE A 78 7.11 8.80 15.21
C PHE A 78 5.89 7.89 15.06
N ASN A 79 4.90 8.06 15.93
CA ASN A 79 3.63 7.35 15.82
C ASN A 79 2.57 8.36 15.33
N ALA A 80 2.11 8.19 14.09
CA ALA A 80 1.24 9.15 13.44
C ALA A 80 -0.13 9.24 14.12
N TRP A 81 -0.70 8.09 14.48
CA TRP A 81 -2.01 8.00 15.11
C TRP A 81 -2.12 8.72 16.46
N ARG A 82 -1.05 8.73 17.28
CA ARG A 82 -1.03 9.49 18.56
C ARG A 82 -1.25 11.00 18.38
N HIS A 83 -0.99 11.51 17.19
CA HIS A 83 -1.13 12.92 16.84
C HIS A 83 -2.31 13.17 15.89
N ASP A 84 -3.22 12.20 15.73
CA ASP A 84 -4.34 12.30 14.79
C ASP A 84 -5.34 13.41 15.17
N LYS A 85 -5.45 13.73 16.47
CA LYS A 85 -6.26 14.88 16.94
C LYS A 85 -5.58 16.24 16.74
N ALA A 86 -4.32 16.28 16.33
CA ALA A 86 -3.67 17.53 16.01
C ALA A 86 -4.30 18.12 14.74
N GLU A 87 -4.39 19.45 14.68
CA GLU A 87 -4.88 20.15 13.48
C GLU A 87 -3.99 19.86 12.24
N SER A 88 -2.73 19.44 12.47
CA SER A 88 -1.83 18.91 11.45
C SER A 88 -0.94 17.80 12.03
N VAL A 89 -0.99 16.60 11.44
CA VAL A 89 -0.14 15.45 11.82
C VAL A 89 1.33 15.68 11.41
N TRP A 90 1.56 16.31 10.26
CA TRP A 90 2.91 16.60 9.78
C TRP A 90 3.64 17.61 10.68
N ALA A 91 2.91 18.56 11.27
CA ALA A 91 3.46 19.51 12.23
C ALA A 91 3.99 18.81 13.48
N ALA A 92 3.21 17.85 13.98
CA ALA A 92 3.61 17.02 15.11
C ALA A 92 4.84 16.16 14.76
N PHE A 93 4.91 15.65 13.53
CA PHE A 93 6.09 14.94 13.03
C PHE A 93 7.34 15.83 13.05
N ALA A 94 7.27 17.00 12.41
CA ALA A 94 8.36 17.97 12.37
C ALA A 94 8.92 18.30 13.77
N LEU A 95 8.03 18.63 14.70
CA LEU A 95 8.41 18.94 16.09
C LEU A 95 9.02 17.73 16.81
N SER A 96 8.44 16.55 16.63
CA SER A 96 8.96 15.30 17.22
C SER A 96 10.34 14.95 16.67
N PHE A 97 10.54 15.09 15.36
CA PHE A 97 11.81 14.87 14.70
C PHE A 97 12.89 15.79 15.27
N ILE A 98 12.65 17.12 15.26
CA ILE A 98 13.59 18.11 15.81
C ILE A 98 13.94 17.77 17.25
N LYS A 99 12.93 17.49 18.08
CA LYS A 99 13.14 17.15 19.49
C LYS A 99 14.04 15.92 19.65
N GLN A 100 13.82 14.86 18.86
CA GLN A 100 14.59 13.62 18.99
C GLN A 100 16.04 13.73 18.52
N ILE A 101 16.31 14.53 17.49
CA ILE A 101 17.69 14.70 16.98
C ILE A 101 18.50 15.72 17.80
N SER A 102 17.83 16.70 18.42
CA SER A 102 18.44 17.73 19.26
C SER A 102 18.56 17.34 20.74
N THR A 103 17.94 16.24 21.17
CA THR A 103 18.09 15.74 22.54
C THR A 103 19.24 14.73 22.62
N PRO A 104 20.24 14.91 23.51
CA PRO A 104 21.31 13.92 23.67
C PRO A 104 20.75 12.65 24.31
N LYS A 105 20.92 11.49 23.66
CA LYS A 105 20.47 10.19 24.21
C LYS A 105 21.45 9.69 25.28
N ASN A 106 22.75 9.91 25.08
CA ASN A 106 23.82 9.54 26.01
C ASN A 106 24.82 10.68 26.21
N TRP A 107 25.66 10.62 27.25
CA TRP A 107 26.73 11.62 27.50
C TRP A 107 27.67 11.80 26.30
N ARG A 108 27.89 10.74 25.51
CA ARG A 108 28.72 10.78 24.29
C ARG A 108 28.13 11.65 23.17
N ASP A 109 26.81 11.86 23.18
CA ASP A 109 26.12 12.66 22.15
C ASP A 109 26.07 14.15 22.50
N LEU A 110 26.37 14.52 23.76
CA LEU A 110 26.24 15.89 24.27
C LEU A 110 27.10 16.91 23.51
N PRO A 111 28.39 16.65 23.18
CA PRO A 111 29.20 17.60 22.43
C PRO A 111 28.65 17.87 21.03
N ARG A 112 28.15 16.82 20.35
CA ARG A 112 27.51 16.93 19.04
C ARG A 112 26.26 17.79 19.10
N VAL A 113 25.39 17.58 20.09
CA VAL A 113 24.16 18.38 20.26
C VAL A 113 24.47 19.84 20.50
N ILE A 114 25.46 20.14 21.36
CA ILE A 114 25.89 21.52 21.63
C ILE A 114 26.44 22.17 20.35
N LEU A 115 27.30 21.45 19.62
CA LEU A 115 27.84 21.91 18.34
C LEU A 115 26.74 22.10 17.30
N GLY A 116 25.74 21.22 17.27
CA GLY A 116 24.57 21.31 16.41
C GLY A 116 23.71 22.53 16.70
N HIS A 117 23.44 22.84 17.97
CA HIS A 117 22.77 24.08 18.35
C HIS A 117 23.55 25.31 17.89
N PHE A 118 24.87 25.32 18.07
CA PHE A 118 25.73 26.42 17.61
C PHE A 118 25.73 26.55 16.08
N LYS A 119 25.90 25.43 15.37
CA LYS A 119 25.89 25.38 13.90
C LYS A 119 24.53 25.81 13.34
N LEU A 120 23.42 25.40 13.95
CA LEU A 120 22.08 25.81 13.54
C LEU A 120 21.87 27.32 13.74
N GLN A 121 22.31 27.87 14.88
CA GLN A 121 22.26 29.32 15.11
C GLN A 121 23.09 30.09 14.08
N LEU A 122 24.24 29.54 13.67
CA LEU A 122 25.07 30.12 12.61
C LEU A 122 24.37 30.07 11.24
N LEU A 123 23.76 28.93 10.87
CA LEU A 123 23.03 28.75 9.61
C LEU A 123 21.77 29.62 9.50
N ARG A 124 21.15 29.95 10.64
CA ARG A 124 19.98 30.85 10.72
C ARG A 124 20.35 32.32 10.92
N PHE A 125 21.64 32.66 10.97
CA PHE A 125 22.07 34.03 11.19
C PHE A 125 21.96 34.84 9.89
N ASN A 126 21.17 35.92 9.90
CA ASN A 126 21.08 36.80 8.75
C ASN A 126 22.34 37.69 8.65
N LEU A 127 23.26 37.30 7.75
CA LEU A 127 24.52 38.00 7.51
C LEU A 127 24.33 39.46 7.05
N GLU A 128 23.36 39.74 6.20
CA GLU A 128 23.12 41.11 5.69
C GLU A 128 22.70 42.09 6.79
N LYS A 129 21.88 41.62 7.74
CA LYS A 129 21.32 42.47 8.82
C LYS A 129 22.18 42.47 10.09
N GLY A 130 22.90 41.38 10.37
CA GLY A 130 23.63 41.17 11.63
C GLY A 130 25.13 41.46 11.58
N LEU A 131 25.77 41.36 10.41
CA LEU A 131 27.23 41.51 10.28
C LEU A 131 27.72 42.90 10.72
N PHE A 132 26.96 43.95 10.41
CA PHE A 132 27.32 45.32 10.77
C PHE A 132 27.30 45.55 12.30
N GLU A 133 26.36 44.95 13.02
CA GLU A 133 26.34 45.02 14.50
C GLU A 133 27.43 44.19 15.14
N LEU A 134 27.81 43.06 14.51
CA LEU A 134 28.91 42.21 14.96
C LEU A 134 30.26 42.92 14.75
N ILE A 135 30.45 43.58 13.61
CA ILE A 135 31.60 44.45 13.32
C ILE A 135 31.63 45.64 14.28
N LYS A 136 30.49 46.31 14.55
CA LYS A 136 30.43 47.38 15.56
C LYS A 136 30.85 46.87 16.94
N ALA A 137 30.35 45.71 17.36
CA ALA A 137 30.72 45.10 18.64
C ALA A 137 32.21 44.77 18.69
N LEU A 138 32.79 44.25 17.61
CA LEU A 138 34.23 43.96 17.48
C LEU A 138 35.07 45.25 17.54
N ILE A 139 34.69 46.29 16.79
CA ILE A 139 35.37 47.60 16.80
C ILE A 139 35.32 48.20 18.20
N ILE A 140 34.16 48.18 18.85
CA ILE A 140 33.99 48.68 20.21
C ILE A 140 34.84 47.85 21.19
N PHE A 141 34.89 46.53 21.04
CA PHE A 141 35.74 45.66 21.86
C PHE A 141 37.23 46.00 21.68
N VAL A 142 37.70 46.19 20.44
CA VAL A 142 39.09 46.56 20.13
C VAL A 142 39.43 47.94 20.70
N ILE A 143 38.53 48.93 20.57
CA ILE A 143 38.69 50.26 21.17
C ILE A 143 38.79 50.13 22.70
N CYS A 144 37.89 49.38 23.32
CA CYS A 144 37.92 49.15 24.77
C CYS A 144 39.20 48.44 25.22
N ALA A 145 39.66 47.42 24.49
CA ALA A 145 40.91 46.73 24.77
C ALA A 145 42.12 47.66 24.63
N SER A 146 42.18 48.48 23.57
CA SER A 146 43.27 49.44 23.33
C SER A 146 43.36 50.55 24.39
N ILE A 147 42.25 50.87 25.07
CA ILE A 147 42.22 51.85 26.16
C ILE A 147 42.50 51.15 27.50
N ALA A 148 41.95 49.97 27.75
CA ALA A 148 42.11 49.28 29.02
C ALA A 148 43.53 48.72 29.23
N ILE A 149 44.15 48.16 28.18
CA ILE A 149 45.47 47.51 28.27
C ILE A 149 46.58 48.47 28.73
N PRO A 150 46.73 49.70 28.18
CA PRO A 150 47.72 50.67 28.65
C PRO A 150 47.48 51.13 30.09
N PHE A 151 46.22 51.31 30.50
CA PHE A 151 45.90 51.72 31.87
C PHE A 151 46.19 50.62 32.90
N ILE A 152 45.97 49.35 32.54
CA ILE A 152 46.34 48.19 33.37
C ILE A 152 47.87 48.09 33.46
N LEU A 153 48.58 48.32 32.35
CA LEU A 153 50.05 48.36 32.31
C LEU A 153 50.64 49.47 33.19
N ILE A 154 50.05 50.67 33.17
CA ILE A 154 50.53 51.82 33.95
C ILE A 154 50.18 51.67 35.45
N GLY A 155 48.99 51.13 35.77
CA GLY A 155 48.51 51.03 37.15
C GLY A 155 49.03 49.83 37.94
N TYR A 156 49.37 48.72 37.27
CA TYR A 156 49.67 47.45 37.92
C TYR A 156 50.93 46.74 37.39
N GLY A 157 51.61 47.32 36.39
CA GLY A 157 52.77 46.70 35.76
C GLY A 157 52.46 45.34 35.09
N VAL A 158 53.52 44.57 34.78
CA VAL A 158 53.42 43.26 34.11
C VAL A 158 52.67 42.22 34.97
N GLU A 159 52.66 42.37 36.29
CA GLU A 159 51.94 41.49 37.23
C GLU A 159 50.42 41.62 37.11
N GLY A 160 49.89 42.82 36.83
CA GLY A 160 48.46 43.04 36.59
C GLY A 160 47.94 42.33 35.33
N ILE A 161 48.79 42.14 34.31
CA ILE A 161 48.43 41.36 33.11
C ILE A 161 48.34 39.87 33.45
N ASN A 162 49.25 39.34 34.28
CA ASN A 162 49.22 37.93 34.67
C ASN A 162 47.99 37.60 35.54
N GLU A 163 47.56 38.50 36.42
CA GLU A 163 46.29 38.40 37.15
C GLU A 163 45.06 38.47 36.21
N LEU A 164 45.09 39.35 35.21
CA LEU A 164 44.03 39.46 34.20
C LEU A 164 43.94 38.20 33.33
N ILE A 165 45.08 37.62 32.91
CA ILE A 165 45.14 36.38 32.15
C ILE A 165 44.65 35.19 33.01
N ARG A 166 44.99 35.15 34.30
CA ARG A 166 44.45 34.16 35.26
C ARG A 166 42.95 34.34 35.50
N ALA A 167 42.45 35.56 35.49
CA ALA A 167 41.02 35.83 35.62
C ALA A 167 40.23 35.43 34.37
N ILE A 168 40.77 35.70 33.17
CA ILE A 168 40.17 35.35 31.86
C ILE A 168 40.16 33.82 31.62
N THR A 169 41.06 33.08 32.26
CA THR A 169 41.12 31.60 32.19
C THR A 169 40.20 30.89 33.19
N SER A 170 39.46 31.63 34.04
CA SER A 170 38.52 31.05 35.02
C SER A 170 37.05 31.17 34.58
N GLN A 171 36.23 30.18 34.93
CA GLN A 171 34.89 29.92 34.36
C GLN A 171 33.78 30.97 34.62
N ASP A 172 34.05 32.09 35.31
CA ASP A 172 33.01 33.07 35.65
C ASP A 172 33.42 34.51 35.33
N VAL A 173 33.45 34.80 34.03
CA VAL A 173 33.96 36.04 33.43
C VAL A 173 33.04 37.25 33.69
N PHE A 174 31.72 37.05 33.80
CA PHE A 174 30.73 38.13 33.82
C PHE A 174 30.63 38.86 35.17
N SER A 175 30.71 38.14 36.29
CA SER A 175 30.61 38.75 37.63
C SER A 175 31.84 39.61 37.98
N LYS A 176 33.00 39.29 37.38
CA LYS A 176 34.28 39.98 37.62
C LYS A 176 34.64 41.09 36.61
N ILE A 177 34.03 41.12 35.42
CA ILE A 177 34.12 42.30 34.53
C ILE A 177 33.64 43.55 35.28
N ASN A 178 32.60 43.42 36.11
CA ASN A 178 32.07 44.53 36.90
C ASN A 178 33.06 45.03 37.97
N SER A 179 33.91 44.14 38.52
CA SER A 179 35.00 44.51 39.44
C SER A 179 36.19 45.15 38.73
N VAL A 180 36.58 44.68 37.54
CA VAL A 180 37.62 45.31 36.70
C VAL A 180 37.15 46.70 36.25
N PHE A 181 35.85 46.86 35.96
CA PHE A 181 35.24 48.15 35.67
C PHE A 181 35.26 49.10 36.86
N LYS A 182 34.95 48.63 38.08
CA LYS A 182 35.10 49.44 39.31
C LYS A 182 36.55 49.88 39.53
N LEU A 183 37.51 49.03 39.20
CA LEU A 183 38.95 49.32 39.31
C LEU A 183 39.38 50.39 38.28
N LEU A 184 38.93 50.28 37.03
CA LEU A 184 39.14 51.31 36.00
C LEU A 184 38.44 52.64 36.35
N PHE A 185 37.24 52.58 36.95
CA PHE A 185 36.48 53.77 37.37
C PHE A 185 37.13 54.52 38.53
N THR A 186 37.79 53.79 39.45
CA THR A 186 38.51 54.38 40.58
C THR A 186 39.88 54.92 40.18
N ALA A 187 40.57 54.28 39.21
CA ALA A 187 41.84 54.77 38.67
C ALA A 187 41.69 56.04 37.80
N VAL A 188 40.62 56.16 37.01
CA VAL A 188 40.39 57.33 36.11
C VAL A 188 39.83 58.55 36.86
N GLY A 189 39.30 58.36 38.08
CA GLY A 189 38.78 59.46 38.91
C GLY A 189 39.82 60.44 39.45
N PHE A 190 41.13 60.17 39.27
CA PHE A 190 42.19 60.93 39.93
C PHE A 190 43.05 61.84 39.03
N THR A 191 42.82 61.92 37.73
CA THR A 191 43.63 62.81 36.85
C THR A 191 42.77 63.89 36.21
N LEU A 192 43.01 65.12 36.66
CA LEU A 192 42.42 66.37 36.18
C LEU A 192 42.58 66.57 34.66
N SER A 193 41.57 67.26 34.09
CA SER A 193 41.43 67.74 32.70
C SER A 193 40.86 66.75 31.69
N GLY A 194 39.60 66.96 31.35
CA GLY A 194 38.94 66.22 30.27
C GLY A 194 37.46 66.02 30.50
N ALA A 195 36.67 67.07 30.74
CA ALA A 195 35.21 66.93 30.78
C ALA A 195 34.65 66.32 29.48
N GLY A 196 35.30 66.58 28.34
CA GLY A 196 35.00 65.94 27.05
C GLY A 196 35.41 64.46 26.96
N ILE A 197 36.54 64.09 27.57
CA ILE A 197 37.01 62.69 27.65
C ILE A 197 36.16 61.90 28.67
N PHE A 198 35.76 62.51 29.78
CA PHE A 198 34.88 61.92 30.78
C PHE A 198 33.46 61.73 30.24
N ALA A 199 32.92 62.69 29.48
CA ALA A 199 31.65 62.53 28.78
C ALA A 199 31.75 61.51 27.64
N GLY A 200 32.86 61.50 26.90
CA GLY A 200 33.16 60.53 25.85
C GLY A 200 33.26 59.11 26.39
N ILE A 201 34.05 58.88 27.43
CA ILE A 201 34.22 57.58 28.10
C ILE A 201 32.94 57.16 28.84
N LYS A 202 32.18 58.08 29.46
CA LYS A 202 30.88 57.76 30.08
C LYS A 202 29.81 57.43 29.03
N SER A 203 29.84 58.07 27.87
CA SER A 203 28.99 57.75 26.72
C SER A 203 29.37 56.43 26.07
N LEU A 204 30.68 56.20 25.86
CA LEU A 204 31.23 54.94 25.36
C LEU A 204 30.95 53.81 26.35
N SER A 205 31.11 54.05 27.65
CA SER A 205 30.81 53.10 28.74
C SER A 205 29.32 52.83 28.85
N ARG A 206 28.43 53.80 28.63
CA ARG A 206 26.97 53.55 28.58
C ARG A 206 26.60 52.74 27.35
N ASN A 207 27.16 53.06 26.18
CA ASN A 207 26.93 52.32 24.95
C ASN A 207 27.51 50.90 25.05
N PHE A 208 28.69 50.77 25.64
CA PHE A 208 29.35 49.50 25.94
C PHE A 208 28.59 48.69 26.99
N GLN A 209 28.10 49.30 28.08
CA GLN A 209 27.24 48.63 29.05
C GLN A 209 25.92 48.20 28.44
N ARG A 210 25.31 48.99 27.55
CA ARG A 210 24.10 48.58 26.80
C ARG A 210 24.37 47.41 25.85
N LEU A 211 25.55 47.35 25.25
CA LEU A 211 26.00 46.24 24.40
C LEU A 211 26.37 44.98 25.20
N LEU A 212 27.03 45.13 26.37
CA LEU A 212 27.42 44.04 27.27
C LEU A 212 26.27 43.52 28.15
N GLN A 213 25.25 44.33 28.43
CA GLN A 213 24.14 43.93 29.29
C GLN A 213 23.37 42.74 28.72
N ASN A 214 23.38 42.52 27.40
CA ASN A 214 22.94 41.27 26.79
C ASN A 214 23.34 41.19 25.30
N PRO A 215 24.62 40.88 24.97
CA PRO A 215 25.03 40.65 23.58
C PRO A 215 24.26 39.47 22.97
N LYS A 216 23.93 38.45 23.78
CA LYS A 216 23.09 37.33 23.38
C LYS A 216 21.69 37.78 22.93
N ASN A 217 20.96 38.58 23.72
CA ASN A 217 19.60 39.01 23.33
C ASN A 217 19.60 39.95 22.12
N ASN A 218 20.66 40.76 21.94
CA ASN A 218 20.80 41.63 20.77
C ASN A 218 21.21 40.90 19.49
N LEU A 219 21.85 39.72 19.58
CA LEU A 219 22.17 38.89 18.42
C LEU A 219 21.02 37.93 18.08
N ILE A 220 20.27 37.46 19.08
CA ILE A 220 19.12 36.55 18.90
C ILE A 220 18.05 37.16 17.97
N LYS A 221 17.87 38.48 17.97
CA LYS A 221 16.92 39.16 17.05
C LYS A 221 17.28 39.06 15.57
N TYR A 222 18.51 38.69 15.24
CA TYR A 222 19.00 38.47 13.87
C TYR A 222 19.06 36.99 13.49
N ILE A 223 18.68 36.09 14.41
CA ILE A 223 18.50 34.67 14.13
C ILE A 223 17.11 34.51 13.53
N GLU A 224 17.05 34.10 12.28
CA GLU A 224 15.80 33.76 11.60
C GLU A 224 15.31 32.41 12.14
N ALA A 225 14.42 32.47 13.14
CA ALA A 225 13.77 31.30 13.71
C ALA A 225 12.30 31.26 13.26
N PRO A 226 11.90 30.29 12.42
CA PRO A 226 10.51 30.16 12.00
C PRO A 226 9.57 29.86 13.17
N ASP A 227 8.36 30.41 13.11
CA ASP A 227 7.31 30.18 14.11
C ASP A 227 6.43 29.02 13.65
N TYR A 228 6.89 27.82 13.95
CA TYR A 228 6.22 26.57 13.62
C TYR A 228 4.81 26.40 14.23
N LYS A 229 4.36 27.32 15.08
CA LYS A 229 3.00 27.30 15.65
C LYS A 229 1.96 27.94 14.73
N LYS A 230 2.36 28.67 13.67
CA LYS A 230 1.43 29.31 12.73
C LYS A 230 1.17 28.43 11.53
N GLN A 231 -0.09 28.16 11.20
CA GLN A 231 -0.45 27.04 10.31
C GLN A 231 -0.33 27.28 8.81
N SER A 232 -0.47 28.53 8.32
CA SER A 232 -0.65 28.80 6.89
C SER A 232 0.64 28.97 6.07
N ALA A 233 1.80 29.12 6.71
CA ALA A 233 3.12 29.30 6.05
C ALA A 233 4.16 28.24 6.47
N PHE A 234 3.78 27.32 7.35
CA PHE A 234 4.73 26.49 8.08
C PHE A 234 5.38 25.38 7.23
N VAL A 235 4.74 24.87 6.17
CA VAL A 235 5.33 23.77 5.37
C VAL A 235 6.57 24.26 4.63
N GLU A 236 6.47 25.39 3.92
CA GLU A 236 7.58 25.97 3.15
C GLU A 236 8.70 26.46 4.07
N GLU A 237 8.35 27.19 5.14
CA GLU A 237 9.33 27.65 6.14
C GLU A 237 10.06 26.49 6.84
N PHE A 238 9.33 25.42 7.17
CA PHE A 238 9.93 24.23 7.77
C PHE A 238 10.82 23.50 6.77
N HIS A 239 10.42 23.41 5.51
CA HIS A 239 11.16 22.70 4.47
C HIS A 239 12.55 23.31 4.26
N GLU A 240 12.62 24.64 4.10
CA GLU A 240 13.90 25.36 3.99
C GLU A 240 14.78 25.22 5.23
N ASP A 241 14.16 25.18 6.41
CA ASP A 241 14.86 25.11 7.68
C ASP A 241 15.22 23.66 8.07
N PHE A 242 14.51 22.67 7.54
CA PHE A 242 14.73 21.25 7.79
C PHE A 242 16.12 20.83 7.30
N ALA A 243 16.52 21.24 6.11
CA ALA A 243 17.86 20.98 5.57
C ALA A 243 18.96 21.56 6.50
N LYS A 244 18.75 22.76 7.05
CA LYS A 244 19.68 23.39 8.01
C LYS A 244 19.75 22.60 9.33
N ILE A 245 18.62 22.08 9.79
CA ILE A 245 18.52 21.25 11.01
C ILE A 245 19.25 19.92 10.81
N VAL A 246 19.03 19.24 9.68
CA VAL A 246 19.70 17.98 9.36
C VAL A 246 21.21 18.22 9.24
N ASP A 247 21.66 19.21 8.48
CA ASP A 247 23.09 19.55 8.39
C ASP A 247 23.70 19.90 9.77
N ALA A 248 22.95 20.58 10.63
CA ALA A 248 23.44 20.99 11.95
C ALA A 248 23.61 19.82 12.93
N TYR A 249 22.59 18.96 13.09
CA TYR A 249 22.61 17.89 14.10
C TYR A 249 23.08 16.55 13.56
N ILE A 250 22.87 16.29 12.27
CA ILE A 250 23.12 15.00 11.64
C ILE A 250 24.40 15.06 10.79
N GLY A 251 24.58 16.13 10.01
CA GLY A 251 25.72 16.30 9.11
C GLY A 251 25.63 15.32 7.93
N ASN A 252 26.71 14.59 7.66
CA ASN A 252 26.78 13.60 6.58
C ASN A 252 26.34 12.19 7.00
N ASP A 253 25.95 12.00 8.26
CA ASP A 253 25.49 10.70 8.75
C ASP A 253 24.06 10.43 8.31
N ARG A 254 23.68 9.16 8.20
CA ARG A 254 22.30 8.79 7.88
C ARG A 254 21.42 8.85 9.12
N VAL A 255 20.17 9.28 8.94
CA VAL A 255 19.11 9.15 9.94
C VAL A 255 17.99 8.27 9.40
N TYR A 256 17.56 7.32 10.21
CA TYR A 256 16.49 6.37 9.92
C TYR A 256 15.23 6.81 10.67
N VAL A 257 14.22 7.25 9.94
CA VAL A 257 12.99 7.80 10.48
C VAL A 257 11.88 6.78 10.36
N PHE A 258 11.47 6.22 11.50
CA PHE A 258 10.37 5.28 11.62
C PHE A 258 9.06 6.03 11.82
N ILE A 259 8.07 5.77 10.97
CA ILE A 259 6.72 6.31 11.07
C ILE A 259 5.76 5.12 11.14
N ASP A 260 5.07 4.97 12.27
CA ASP A 260 4.16 3.85 12.53
C ASP A 260 2.70 4.31 12.63
N ASP A 261 1.77 3.34 12.51
CA ASP A 261 0.32 3.51 12.58
C ASP A 261 -0.26 4.54 11.59
N LEU A 262 0.34 4.66 10.39
CA LEU A 262 -0.14 5.59 9.36
C LEU A 262 -1.57 5.21 8.89
N ASP A 263 -1.88 3.92 8.88
CA ASP A 263 -3.17 3.35 8.50
C ASP A 263 -4.29 3.54 9.53
N ARG A 264 -3.97 4.06 10.72
CA ARG A 264 -4.96 4.33 11.78
C ARG A 264 -5.38 5.80 11.87
N CYS A 265 -4.70 6.70 11.16
CA CYS A 265 -5.07 8.11 11.12
C CYS A 265 -6.43 8.31 10.42
N GLU A 266 -7.20 9.30 10.86
CA GLU A 266 -8.43 9.73 10.19
C GLU A 266 -8.14 10.13 8.72
N HIS A 267 -9.03 9.77 7.81
CA HIS A 267 -8.93 10.19 6.41
C HIS A 267 -9.33 11.68 6.27
N PRO A 268 -8.56 12.52 5.51
CA PRO A 268 -7.40 12.21 4.68
C PRO A 268 -6.02 12.52 5.33
N LYS A 269 -5.89 12.60 6.66
CA LYS A 269 -4.66 13.08 7.35
C LYS A 269 -3.41 12.25 7.07
N SER A 270 -3.54 10.93 6.90
CA SER A 270 -2.41 10.06 6.51
C SER A 270 -1.85 10.46 5.13
N ALA A 271 -2.71 10.85 4.19
CA ALA A 271 -2.32 11.34 2.89
C ALA A 271 -1.66 12.73 2.93
N ASP A 272 -1.99 13.58 3.92
CA ASP A 272 -1.29 14.84 4.18
C ASP A 272 0.13 14.59 4.70
N LEU A 273 0.29 13.68 5.67
CA LEU A 273 1.61 13.30 6.18
C LEU A 273 2.49 12.71 5.09
N MET A 274 1.95 11.81 4.24
CA MET A 274 2.71 11.27 3.11
C MET A 274 3.15 12.33 2.11
N GLN A 275 2.28 13.29 1.79
CA GLN A 275 2.63 14.40 0.91
C GLN A 275 3.73 15.28 1.52
N ALA A 276 3.63 15.57 2.83
CA ALA A 276 4.65 16.33 3.55
C ALA A 276 6.00 15.60 3.54
N ILE A 277 6.03 14.30 3.80
CA ILE A 277 7.26 13.50 3.71
C ILE A 277 7.82 13.54 2.28
N ASN A 278 6.98 13.40 1.25
CA ASN A 278 7.43 13.48 -0.14
C ASN A 278 8.05 14.84 -0.49
N LEU A 279 7.48 15.94 0.04
CA LEU A 279 8.14 17.24 -0.05
C LEU A 279 9.50 17.16 0.64
N MET A 280 9.57 16.78 1.92
CA MET A 280 10.82 16.76 2.70
C MET A 280 11.93 15.87 2.09
N ILE A 281 11.56 14.80 1.39
CA ILE A 281 12.47 13.88 0.70
C ILE A 281 13.12 14.50 -0.53
N ALA A 282 12.52 15.53 -1.13
CA ALA A 282 12.95 16.02 -2.44
C ALA A 282 14.40 16.55 -2.46
N ASP A 283 14.93 17.03 -1.33
CA ASP A 283 16.17 17.82 -1.33
C ASP A 283 17.23 17.44 -0.26
N ASP A 284 16.96 16.50 0.67
CA ASP A 284 17.92 16.17 1.74
C ASP A 284 18.60 14.79 1.57
N PRO A 285 19.93 14.74 1.37
CA PRO A 285 20.66 13.52 1.01
C PRO A 285 20.91 12.55 2.17
N SER A 286 20.44 12.81 3.39
CA SER A 286 20.83 12.04 4.59
C SER A 286 19.70 11.22 5.24
N VAL A 287 18.46 11.35 4.76
CA VAL A 287 17.28 10.79 5.45
C VAL A 287 16.77 9.52 4.77
N VAL A 288 16.55 8.48 5.58
CA VAL A 288 15.87 7.25 5.16
C VAL A 288 14.56 7.13 5.94
N PHE A 289 13.43 7.06 5.24
CA PHE A 289 12.11 6.87 5.83
C PHE A 289 11.74 5.39 5.84
N ILE A 290 11.26 4.90 6.99
CA ILE A 290 10.71 3.56 7.18
C ILE A 290 9.27 3.72 7.65
N LEU A 291 8.33 3.31 6.80
CA LEU A 291 6.90 3.58 7.01
C LEU A 291 6.15 2.28 7.30
N GLY A 292 5.61 2.13 8.49
CA GLY A 292 4.66 1.09 8.84
C GLY A 292 3.27 1.47 8.34
N MET A 293 2.70 0.67 7.43
CA MET A 293 1.38 0.94 6.90
C MET A 293 0.63 -0.31 6.44
N ASP A 294 -0.68 -0.24 6.48
CA ASP A 294 -1.56 -1.06 5.64
C ASP A 294 -1.68 -0.37 4.27
N ARG A 295 -1.08 -0.99 3.24
CA ARG A 295 -0.94 -0.39 1.90
C ARG A 295 -2.30 -0.05 1.30
N GLU A 296 -3.30 -0.92 1.51
CA GLU A 296 -4.64 -0.76 0.94
C GLU A 296 -5.38 0.40 1.62
N LYS A 297 -5.37 0.48 2.95
CA LYS A 297 -6.00 1.58 3.70
C LYS A 297 -5.40 2.93 3.37
N VAL A 298 -4.08 2.99 3.25
CA VAL A 298 -3.37 4.21 2.86
C VAL A 298 -3.69 4.60 1.41
N ALA A 299 -3.75 3.64 0.48
CA ALA A 299 -4.17 3.87 -0.89
C ALA A 299 -5.62 4.39 -0.97
N ALA A 300 -6.53 3.83 -0.17
CA ALA A 300 -7.91 4.30 -0.05
C ALA A 300 -7.97 5.73 0.51
N SER A 301 -7.16 6.07 1.52
CA SER A 301 -7.07 7.43 2.04
C SER A 301 -6.62 8.44 0.98
N LEU A 302 -5.67 8.06 0.13
CA LEU A 302 -5.22 8.87 -1.01
C LEU A 302 -6.33 9.02 -2.05
N ALA A 303 -7.11 7.96 -2.30
CA ALA A 303 -8.25 8.01 -3.21
C ALA A 303 -9.31 9.02 -2.74
N VAL A 304 -9.67 9.00 -1.45
CA VAL A 304 -10.60 9.96 -0.85
C VAL A 304 -10.07 11.39 -0.96
N LYS A 305 -8.79 11.62 -0.65
CA LYS A 305 -8.17 12.95 -0.75
C LYS A 305 -8.26 13.54 -2.16
N TYR A 306 -8.09 12.71 -3.19
CA TYR A 306 -8.02 13.14 -4.59
C TYR A 306 -9.28 12.82 -5.40
N GLU A 307 -10.41 12.56 -4.74
CA GLU A 307 -11.67 12.14 -5.37
C GLU A 307 -12.10 13.07 -6.53
N ASN A 308 -11.91 14.38 -6.34
CA ASN A 308 -12.24 15.37 -7.38
C ASN A 308 -11.37 15.25 -8.64
N ILE A 309 -10.11 14.82 -8.51
CA ILE A 309 -9.20 14.60 -9.64
C ILE A 309 -9.52 13.29 -10.35
N LEU A 310 -9.94 12.26 -9.61
CA LEU A 310 -10.29 10.94 -10.18
C LEU A 310 -11.36 11.01 -11.27
N LYS A 311 -12.24 12.03 -11.21
CA LYS A 311 -13.29 12.32 -12.21
C LYS A 311 -12.71 12.68 -13.58
N TYR A 312 -11.53 13.31 -13.61
CA TYR A 312 -10.89 13.80 -14.84
C TYR A 312 -9.75 12.91 -15.34
N LEU A 313 -9.26 11.98 -14.50
CA LEU A 313 -8.26 11.03 -14.95
C LEU A 313 -8.87 10.08 -15.99
N PRO A 314 -8.20 9.81 -17.12
CA PRO A 314 -8.65 8.78 -18.03
C PRO A 314 -8.67 7.44 -17.28
N SER A 315 -9.69 6.61 -17.53
CA SER A 315 -9.63 5.19 -17.20
C SER A 315 -8.38 4.63 -17.88
N GLU A 316 -7.60 3.78 -17.19
CA GLU A 316 -6.30 3.31 -17.71
C GLU A 316 -6.36 2.77 -19.15
N THR A 317 -5.26 3.01 -19.86
CA THR A 317 -5.01 2.93 -21.31
C THR A 317 -5.38 1.60 -22.00
N THR A 318 -6.25 1.70 -23.02
CA THR A 318 -6.18 1.28 -24.45
C THR A 318 -5.40 0.04 -24.95
N GLU A 319 -4.64 -0.71 -24.14
CA GLU A 319 -3.96 -1.94 -24.58
C GLU A 319 -4.72 -3.23 -24.20
N ILE A 320 -5.83 -3.12 -23.47
CA ILE A 320 -6.58 -4.26 -22.90
C ILE A 320 -8.03 -4.24 -23.40
N ASP A 321 -8.56 -5.43 -23.61
CA ASP A 321 -9.98 -5.69 -23.86
C ASP A 321 -10.85 -5.02 -22.76
N PRO A 322 -11.78 -4.11 -23.12
CA PRO A 322 -12.67 -3.43 -22.19
C PRO A 322 -13.41 -4.37 -21.23
N ASP A 323 -13.76 -5.59 -21.67
CA ASP A 323 -14.52 -6.57 -20.89
C ASP A 323 -13.70 -7.20 -19.75
N ILE A 324 -12.39 -7.26 -19.91
CA ILE A 324 -11.47 -7.85 -18.93
C ILE A 324 -11.04 -6.80 -17.89
N LEU A 325 -10.85 -5.55 -18.32
CA LEU A 325 -10.65 -4.40 -17.43
C LEU A 325 -11.87 -4.18 -16.54
N ALA A 326 -13.08 -4.23 -17.10
CA ALA A 326 -14.33 -4.08 -16.35
C ALA A 326 -14.50 -5.14 -15.23
N ARG A 327 -14.01 -6.37 -15.44
CA ARG A 327 -14.05 -7.46 -14.45
C ARG A 327 -12.96 -7.40 -13.38
N ARG A 328 -11.86 -6.67 -13.64
CA ARG A 328 -10.64 -6.66 -12.79
C ARG A 328 -10.30 -5.31 -12.18
N SER A 329 -10.97 -4.21 -12.58
CA SER A 329 -10.75 -2.87 -12.04
C SER A 329 -12.03 -2.26 -11.44
N SER A 330 -12.54 -2.85 -10.37
CA SER A 330 -13.60 -2.25 -9.54
C SER A 330 -13.01 -1.36 -8.44
N ASN A 331 -12.11 -0.42 -8.78
CA ASN A 331 -11.78 0.73 -7.91
C ASN A 331 -10.74 1.66 -8.58
N LYS A 332 -11.20 2.54 -9.49
CA LYS A 332 -10.37 3.58 -10.11
C LYS A 332 -9.62 4.43 -9.07
N GLY A 333 -10.24 4.68 -7.91
CA GLY A 333 -9.62 5.40 -6.80
C GLY A 333 -8.49 4.63 -6.11
N LEU A 334 -8.69 3.33 -5.83
CA LEU A 334 -7.66 2.52 -5.17
C LEU A 334 -6.44 2.29 -6.08
N ALA A 335 -6.66 2.05 -7.38
CA ALA A 335 -5.59 1.96 -8.38
C ALA A 335 -4.77 3.25 -8.46
N TYR A 336 -5.43 4.40 -8.43
CA TYR A 336 -4.76 5.70 -8.32
C TYR A 336 -3.97 5.82 -7.03
N GLY A 337 -4.54 5.42 -5.89
CA GLY A 337 -3.86 5.38 -4.60
C GLY A 337 -2.58 4.54 -4.62
N TYR A 338 -2.62 3.32 -5.16
CA TYR A 338 -1.43 2.47 -5.31
C TYR A 338 -0.37 3.10 -6.21
N THR A 339 -0.78 3.64 -7.36
CA THR A 339 0.13 4.34 -8.29
C THR A 339 0.75 5.58 -7.64
N PHE A 340 0.02 6.25 -6.74
CA PHE A 340 0.53 7.37 -5.98
C PHE A 340 1.60 6.92 -4.97
N ILE A 341 1.34 5.83 -4.23
CA ILE A 341 2.31 5.24 -3.29
C ILE A 341 3.61 4.85 -4.01
N GLU A 342 3.53 4.24 -5.20
CA GLU A 342 4.70 3.83 -6.00
C GLU A 342 5.61 4.99 -6.45
N LYS A 343 5.06 6.20 -6.57
CA LYS A 343 5.89 7.37 -6.88
C LYS A 343 6.84 7.70 -5.72
N PHE A 344 6.49 7.30 -4.50
CA PHE A 344 7.14 7.74 -3.28
C PHE A 344 7.87 6.62 -2.53
N VAL A 345 7.33 5.41 -2.50
CA VAL A 345 7.96 4.24 -1.89
C VAL A 345 8.92 3.60 -2.89
N GLN A 346 10.23 3.68 -2.61
CA GLN A 346 11.23 3.05 -3.47
C GLN A 346 11.48 1.58 -3.12
N LEU A 347 11.20 1.16 -1.90
CA LEU A 347 11.40 -0.21 -1.43
C LEU A 347 10.15 -0.68 -0.68
N PRO A 348 9.19 -1.32 -1.37
CA PRO A 348 8.08 -1.97 -0.70
C PRO A 348 8.52 -3.31 -0.11
N PHE A 349 8.18 -3.55 1.15
CA PHE A 349 8.41 -4.82 1.84
C PHE A 349 7.16 -5.24 2.61
N LEU A 350 6.58 -6.38 2.24
CA LEU A 350 5.47 -6.98 2.97
C LEU A 350 6.01 -7.80 4.14
N VAL A 351 5.46 -7.60 5.33
CA VAL A 351 5.82 -8.42 6.50
C VAL A 351 5.37 -9.86 6.26
N PRO A 352 6.28 -10.84 6.32
CA PRO A 352 5.96 -12.23 6.03
C PRO A 352 5.05 -12.80 7.12
N GLN A 353 4.14 -13.69 6.71
CA GLN A 353 3.32 -14.45 7.66
C GLN A 353 4.20 -15.50 8.37
N PRO A 354 4.02 -15.72 9.68
CA PRO A 354 4.81 -16.69 10.43
C PRO A 354 4.56 -18.10 9.89
N SER A 355 5.63 -18.90 9.79
CA SER A 355 5.50 -20.33 9.48
C SER A 355 4.80 -21.07 10.63
N ARG A 356 4.32 -22.30 10.37
CA ARG A 356 3.73 -23.14 11.43
C ARG A 356 4.70 -23.34 12.59
N SER A 357 5.98 -23.60 12.31
CA SER A 357 7.03 -23.74 13.31
C SER A 357 7.28 -22.45 14.09
N ASP A 358 7.25 -21.29 13.43
CA ASP A 358 7.37 -20.00 14.11
C ASP A 358 6.18 -19.75 15.03
N PHE A 359 4.98 -20.09 14.57
CA PHE A 359 3.76 -19.95 15.38
C PHE A 359 3.78 -20.89 16.60
N GLU A 360 4.20 -22.15 16.44
CA GLU A 360 4.37 -23.09 17.55
C GLU A 360 5.42 -22.60 18.57
N ARG A 361 6.51 -21.98 18.10
CA ARG A 361 7.50 -21.31 18.96
C ARG A 361 6.88 -20.13 19.72
N PHE A 362 6.10 -19.29 19.04
CA PHE A 362 5.37 -18.19 19.66
C PHE A 362 4.42 -18.69 20.75
N LEU A 363 3.61 -19.73 20.47
CA LEU A 363 2.73 -20.36 21.46
C LEU A 363 3.50 -20.91 22.66
N THR A 364 4.67 -21.52 22.42
CA THR A 364 5.54 -22.02 23.48
C THR A 364 6.04 -20.87 24.36
N GLN A 365 6.47 -19.74 23.78
CA GLN A 365 6.90 -18.57 24.54
C GLN A 365 5.77 -17.95 25.37
N LEU A 366 4.54 -17.90 24.84
CA LEU A 366 3.36 -17.51 25.61
C LEU A 366 3.11 -18.46 26.79
N ALA A 367 3.34 -19.75 26.59
CA ALA A 367 3.16 -20.78 27.61
C ALA A 367 4.29 -20.83 28.66
N THR A 368 5.49 -20.29 28.44
CA THR A 368 6.59 -20.46 29.40
C THR A 368 6.86 -19.26 30.30
N SER A 369 6.28 -18.08 30.07
CA SER A 369 6.57 -16.82 30.80
C SER A 369 8.07 -16.50 30.99
N THR A 370 8.93 -17.23 30.27
CA THR A 370 10.38 -17.20 30.32
C THR A 370 10.83 -17.30 28.86
N PRO A 371 11.67 -16.38 28.35
CA PRO A 371 12.15 -16.46 26.97
C PRO A 371 12.81 -17.81 26.76
N SER A 372 12.32 -18.57 25.78
CA SER A 372 12.83 -19.90 25.49
C SER A 372 14.26 -19.80 24.96
N ASN A 373 15.22 -20.44 25.64
CA ASN A 373 16.56 -20.71 25.13
C ASN A 373 16.56 -21.82 24.04
N LEU A 374 15.42 -22.07 23.39
CA LEU A 374 15.33 -23.01 22.27
C LEU A 374 15.88 -22.29 21.04
N PRO A 375 17.05 -22.69 20.51
CA PRO A 375 17.60 -22.08 19.32
C PRO A 375 16.63 -22.26 18.14
N PRO A 376 16.59 -21.32 17.18
CA PRO A 376 15.80 -21.46 15.96
C PRO A 376 16.12 -22.78 15.28
N ASP A 377 15.15 -23.29 14.50
CA ASP A 377 15.30 -24.54 13.75
C ASP A 377 16.68 -24.60 13.06
N LYS A 378 17.43 -25.65 13.42
CA LYS A 378 18.87 -25.78 13.16
C LYS A 378 19.18 -26.32 11.77
N SER A 379 18.21 -26.32 10.86
CA SER A 379 18.40 -26.87 9.52
C SER A 379 19.29 -26.00 8.61
N SER A 380 19.47 -24.70 8.89
CA SER A 380 20.35 -23.85 8.06
C SER A 380 21.23 -22.82 8.80
N SER A 381 20.92 -22.44 10.04
CA SER A 381 21.49 -21.23 10.66
C SER A 381 22.91 -21.33 11.24
N LYS A 382 23.42 -22.54 11.54
CA LYS A 382 24.79 -22.70 12.10
C LYS A 382 25.88 -22.27 11.11
N PHE A 383 25.66 -22.47 9.82
CA PHE A 383 26.62 -22.10 8.77
C PHE A 383 26.65 -20.57 8.55
N PHE A 384 25.48 -19.91 8.54
CA PHE A 384 25.38 -18.47 8.28
C PHE A 384 25.89 -17.61 9.44
N GLN A 385 25.69 -18.02 10.70
CA GLN A 385 26.30 -17.34 11.85
C GLN A 385 27.83 -17.48 11.89
N SER A 386 28.41 -18.62 11.46
CA SER A 386 29.86 -18.78 11.45
C SER A 386 30.54 -18.05 10.29
N PHE A 387 29.89 -17.96 9.11
CA PHE A 387 30.41 -17.26 7.94
C PHE A 387 30.64 -15.76 8.20
N TRP A 388 29.67 -15.07 8.80
CA TRP A 388 29.84 -13.66 9.19
C TRP A 388 30.62 -13.46 10.49
N GLY A 389 30.65 -14.45 11.38
CA GLY A 389 31.54 -14.46 12.55
C GLY A 389 33.02 -14.42 12.15
N MET A 390 33.40 -15.12 11.08
CA MET A 390 34.75 -15.11 10.52
C MET A 390 35.06 -13.80 9.77
N PHE A 391 34.09 -13.23 9.03
CA PHE A 391 34.27 -11.95 8.31
C PHE A 391 34.24 -10.70 9.21
N LYS A 392 33.65 -10.76 10.41
CA LYS A 392 33.68 -9.68 11.41
C LYS A 392 35.07 -9.40 11.99
N LEU A 393 36.03 -10.32 11.86
CA LEU A 393 37.41 -10.15 12.34
C LEU A 393 38.32 -9.40 11.35
N ALA A 394 37.82 -8.99 10.18
CA ALA A 394 38.61 -8.34 9.12
C ALA A 394 38.17 -6.91 8.77
N LEU A 395 37.75 -6.11 9.77
CA LEU A 395 37.66 -4.64 9.67
C LEU A 395 38.77 -4.01 10.52
N PRO A 396 39.81 -3.41 9.91
CA PRO A 396 40.85 -2.74 10.67
C PRO A 396 40.28 -1.47 11.31
N TRP A 397 40.40 -1.38 12.63
CA TRP A 397 40.26 -0.13 13.35
C TRP A 397 41.18 0.92 12.71
N ARG A 398 40.58 2.00 12.21
CA ARG A 398 41.29 3.16 11.67
C ARG A 398 41.88 3.97 12.83
N ASN A 399 42.98 3.50 13.41
CA ASN A 399 43.89 4.35 14.18
C ASN A 399 44.94 4.92 13.22
N ASN A 400 44.88 6.24 13.01
CA ASN A 400 45.99 7.00 12.48
C ASN A 400 47.17 6.88 13.46
N SER A 401 48.25 6.20 13.07
CA SER A 401 49.63 6.52 13.47
C SER A 401 50.64 5.77 12.58
N GLN A 402 51.37 6.58 11.82
CA GLN A 402 52.65 6.41 11.11
C GLN A 402 53.50 5.10 11.22
N LYS A 403 54.06 4.78 10.03
CA LYS A 403 55.46 4.37 9.71
C LYS A 403 55.91 2.90 9.75
N HIS A 404 56.31 2.46 8.53
CA HIS A 404 57.52 1.73 8.13
C HIS A 404 57.65 0.18 8.24
N LEU A 405 58.01 -0.38 7.06
CA LEU A 405 58.95 -1.49 6.75
C LEU A 405 58.49 -2.99 6.68
N THR A 406 58.59 -3.51 5.45
CA THR A 406 59.24 -4.77 4.98
C THR A 406 58.73 -6.18 5.35
N SER A 407 58.23 -6.88 4.31
CA SER A 407 58.55 -8.25 3.82
C SER A 407 59.07 -9.37 4.75
N ALA A 408 58.38 -10.53 4.74
CA ALA A 408 58.92 -11.91 4.52
C ALA A 408 57.77 -12.93 4.77
N THR A 409 57.28 -13.74 3.80
CA THR A 409 57.71 -15.07 3.31
C THR A 409 57.88 -16.23 4.31
N SER A 410 57.34 -17.39 3.89
CA SER A 410 57.61 -18.80 4.28
C SER A 410 56.96 -19.30 5.59
N ASN A 411 56.02 -20.26 5.58
CA ASN A 411 55.99 -21.68 5.13
C ASN A 411 56.32 -22.67 6.25
N GLN A 412 55.65 -23.83 6.14
CA GLN A 412 55.86 -25.15 6.77
C GLN A 412 54.93 -25.46 7.96
N THR A 413 53.86 -26.27 7.81
CA THR A 413 53.68 -27.70 7.43
C THR A 413 53.97 -28.70 8.54
N SER A 414 53.21 -29.81 8.50
CA SER A 414 53.38 -31.12 9.17
C SER A 414 52.64 -31.23 10.52
N ASP A 415 51.81 -32.25 10.83
CA ASP A 415 51.83 -33.63 10.34
C ASP A 415 50.58 -34.50 10.70
N LEU A 416 50.32 -35.49 9.82
CA LEU A 416 49.90 -36.90 10.02
C LEU A 416 48.49 -37.24 10.59
N ASN A 417 47.56 -37.80 9.79
CA ASN A 417 47.41 -39.18 9.26
C ASN A 417 46.49 -40.07 10.10
N ASN A 418 45.34 -40.47 9.53
CA ASN A 418 44.89 -41.86 9.57
C ASN A 418 43.93 -42.18 8.40
N SER A 419 44.40 -43.10 7.56
CA SER A 419 43.71 -43.96 6.58
C SER A 419 42.52 -44.72 7.21
N SER A 420 41.51 -45.25 6.53
CA SER A 420 41.06 -45.34 5.13
C SER A 420 39.85 -46.28 5.17
N LEU A 421 38.79 -46.02 4.40
CA LEU A 421 37.97 -47.04 3.71
C LEU A 421 36.99 -46.29 2.82
N ASP A 422 37.48 -45.92 1.65
CA ASP A 422 36.77 -45.20 0.61
C ASP A 422 35.75 -46.12 -0.06
N ASN A 423 34.50 -45.65 -0.13
CA ASN A 423 33.48 -46.19 -1.00
C ASN A 423 33.43 -45.26 -2.23
N PRO A 424 33.91 -45.68 -3.43
CA PRO A 424 34.21 -44.77 -4.54
C PRO A 424 32.98 -44.08 -5.18
N LEU A 425 31.77 -44.45 -4.76
CA LEU A 425 30.51 -43.90 -5.25
C LEU A 425 29.97 -42.76 -4.39
N ILE A 426 30.46 -42.59 -3.16
CA ILE A 426 30.00 -41.55 -2.22
C ILE A 426 30.88 -40.29 -2.34
N GLU A 427 32.19 -40.46 -2.59
CA GLU A 427 33.11 -39.33 -2.79
C GLU A 427 32.81 -38.54 -4.08
N SER A 428 32.39 -39.18 -5.17
CA SER A 428 32.10 -38.44 -6.42
C SER A 428 30.88 -37.52 -6.28
N GLU A 429 29.84 -37.95 -5.55
CA GLU A 429 28.66 -37.11 -5.27
C GLU A 429 28.94 -36.04 -4.21
N GLN A 430 29.72 -36.34 -3.16
CA GLN A 430 30.11 -35.34 -2.16
C GLN A 430 31.01 -34.25 -2.78
N THR A 431 31.92 -34.63 -3.69
CA THR A 431 32.81 -33.68 -4.37
C THR A 431 32.05 -32.78 -5.35
N GLU A 432 30.99 -33.27 -6.02
CA GLU A 432 30.12 -32.42 -6.85
C GLU A 432 29.26 -31.48 -6.01
N LYS A 433 28.72 -31.94 -4.88
CA LYS A 433 27.95 -31.12 -3.93
C LYS A 433 28.80 -29.98 -3.34
N GLU A 434 30.02 -30.28 -2.90
CA GLU A 434 30.96 -29.26 -2.39
C GLU A 434 31.39 -28.28 -3.48
N LYS A 435 31.56 -28.73 -4.73
CA LYS A 435 31.84 -27.85 -5.88
C LYS A 435 30.68 -26.95 -6.25
N ALA A 436 29.44 -27.45 -6.24
CA ALA A 436 28.24 -26.66 -6.50
C ALA A 436 28.01 -25.61 -5.42
N GLN A 437 28.18 -25.99 -4.15
CA GLN A 437 28.12 -25.08 -3.01
C GLN A 437 29.25 -24.04 -3.04
N ALA A 438 30.49 -24.44 -3.33
CA ALA A 438 31.60 -23.51 -3.52
C ALA A 438 31.41 -22.59 -4.73
N ALA A 439 30.71 -23.02 -5.79
CA ALA A 439 30.40 -22.18 -6.95
C ALA A 439 29.31 -21.14 -6.64
N VAL A 440 28.30 -21.49 -5.82
CA VAL A 440 27.30 -20.55 -5.31
C VAL A 440 27.95 -19.54 -4.35
N ILE A 441 28.77 -20.03 -3.41
CA ILE A 441 29.54 -19.19 -2.48
C ILE A 441 30.46 -18.25 -3.26
N LYS A 442 31.19 -18.74 -4.28
CA LYS A 442 32.03 -17.90 -5.15
C LYS A 442 31.22 -16.89 -5.99
N ARG A 443 29.98 -17.20 -6.37
CA ARG A 443 29.05 -16.24 -7.02
C ARG A 443 28.57 -15.17 -6.05
N LEU A 444 28.31 -15.53 -4.79
CA LEU A 444 27.92 -14.61 -3.71
C LEU A 444 29.11 -13.79 -3.18
N GLU A 445 30.32 -14.35 -3.19
CA GLU A 445 31.58 -13.65 -2.92
C GLU A 445 31.96 -12.70 -4.06
N ALA A 446 31.66 -13.05 -5.31
CA ALA A 446 31.72 -12.09 -6.43
C ALA A 446 30.68 -10.95 -6.31
N ILE A 447 29.72 -11.09 -5.40
CA ILE A 447 28.72 -10.09 -5.02
C ILE A 447 29.13 -9.32 -3.76
N GLN A 448 30.14 -9.76 -3.01
CA GLN A 448 30.92 -8.80 -2.23
C GLN A 448 31.49 -7.82 -3.24
N VAL A 449 30.91 -6.62 -3.24
CA VAL A 449 31.32 -5.44 -3.97
C VAL A 449 32.83 -5.46 -4.13
N ASN A 450 33.28 -5.78 -5.35
CA ASN A 450 34.68 -5.86 -5.71
C ASN A 450 35.36 -4.59 -5.17
N LYS A 451 36.19 -4.74 -4.14
CA LYS A 451 36.79 -3.63 -3.36
C LYS A 451 37.68 -2.68 -4.20
N SER A 452 37.75 -2.85 -5.51
CA SER A 452 38.56 -2.04 -6.41
C SER A 452 37.79 -1.32 -7.53
N ASP A 453 36.52 -1.67 -7.82
CA ASP A 453 35.79 -1.04 -8.93
C ASP A 453 34.28 -1.03 -8.63
N ASN A 454 33.75 0.14 -8.26
CA ASN A 454 32.34 0.43 -7.91
C ASN A 454 31.32 0.18 -9.05
N ARG A 455 31.29 -1.01 -9.67
CA ARG A 455 30.48 -1.34 -10.84
C ARG A 455 29.69 -2.62 -10.60
N ASP A 456 28.40 -2.59 -10.94
CA ASP A 456 27.57 -3.80 -10.99
C ASP A 456 28.24 -4.87 -11.85
N SER A 457 28.19 -6.12 -11.39
CA SER A 457 28.70 -7.27 -12.13
C SER A 457 28.03 -7.37 -13.50
N GLN A 458 28.71 -7.99 -14.46
CA GLN A 458 28.14 -8.18 -15.80
C GLN A 458 26.80 -8.95 -15.74
N THR A 459 26.64 -9.85 -14.78
CA THR A 459 25.38 -10.56 -14.52
C THR A 459 24.25 -9.61 -14.14
N VAL A 460 24.47 -8.69 -13.20
CA VAL A 460 23.45 -7.70 -12.79
C VAL A 460 23.10 -6.78 -13.95
N ARG A 461 24.08 -6.34 -14.75
CA ARG A 461 23.82 -5.56 -15.96
C ARG A 461 22.99 -6.33 -16.97
N ASN A 462 23.27 -7.61 -17.18
CA ASN A 462 22.50 -8.46 -18.08
C ASN A 462 21.05 -8.64 -17.58
N VAL A 463 20.85 -8.79 -16.27
CA VAL A 463 19.51 -8.84 -15.66
C VAL A 463 18.75 -7.53 -15.89
N ILE A 464 19.40 -6.37 -15.70
CA ILE A 464 18.78 -5.07 -15.96
C ILE A 464 18.39 -4.95 -17.45
N MET A 465 19.29 -5.33 -18.36
CA MET A 465 19.02 -5.29 -19.81
C MET A 465 17.91 -6.28 -20.23
N MET A 466 17.82 -7.43 -19.57
CA MET A 466 16.75 -8.41 -19.79
C MET A 466 15.37 -7.83 -19.46
N VAL A 467 15.24 -7.12 -18.34
CA VAL A 467 13.94 -6.60 -17.88
C VAL A 467 13.61 -5.21 -18.45
N ALA A 468 14.59 -4.50 -19.01
CA ALA A 468 14.41 -3.14 -19.50
C ALA A 468 13.26 -2.97 -20.54
N PRO A 469 13.08 -3.88 -21.53
CA PRO A 469 11.93 -3.80 -22.44
C PRO A 469 10.60 -3.96 -21.70
N ALA A 470 10.53 -4.90 -20.76
CA ALA A 470 9.35 -5.10 -19.93
C ALA A 470 9.07 -3.87 -19.08
N LEU A 471 10.06 -3.08 -18.68
CA LEU A 471 9.88 -1.82 -17.92
C LEU A 471 9.81 -0.57 -18.82
N ASP A 472 9.56 -0.74 -20.12
CA ASP A 472 9.39 0.32 -21.12
C ASP A 472 10.63 1.22 -21.28
N TYR A 473 11.82 0.71 -20.92
CA TYR A 473 13.06 1.48 -20.81
C TYR A 473 12.94 2.74 -19.93
N ASN A 474 11.93 2.79 -19.05
CA ASN A 474 11.66 3.97 -18.24
C ASN A 474 12.74 4.12 -17.15
N PRO A 475 13.53 5.20 -17.14
CA PRO A 475 14.65 5.34 -16.21
C PRO A 475 14.26 5.28 -14.73
N ARG A 476 13.08 5.79 -14.38
CA ARG A 476 12.57 5.77 -13.00
C ARG A 476 12.16 4.35 -12.61
N ARG A 477 11.43 3.63 -13.46
CA ARG A 477 11.06 2.23 -13.23
C ARG A 477 12.29 1.32 -13.15
N ILE A 478 13.31 1.57 -13.96
CA ILE A 478 14.59 0.85 -13.91
C ILE A 478 15.31 1.12 -12.59
N LYS A 479 15.43 2.37 -12.14
CA LYS A 479 16.01 2.69 -10.83
C LYS A 479 15.26 2.00 -9.68
N HIS A 480 13.93 2.05 -9.73
CA HIS A 480 13.09 1.35 -8.76
C HIS A 480 13.34 -0.17 -8.77
N PHE A 481 13.34 -0.78 -9.96
CA PHE A 481 13.69 -2.19 -10.14
C PHE A 481 15.06 -2.53 -9.56
N ILE A 482 16.10 -1.74 -9.84
CA ILE A 482 17.46 -1.99 -9.35
C ILE A 482 17.47 -2.00 -7.81
N ASN A 483 16.81 -1.04 -7.17
CA ASN A 483 16.75 -0.95 -5.71
C ASN A 483 16.03 -2.15 -5.10
N VAL A 484 14.86 -2.50 -5.62
CA VAL A 484 14.06 -3.64 -5.14
C VAL A 484 14.77 -4.97 -5.42
N PHE A 485 15.37 -5.13 -6.59
CA PHE A 485 16.13 -6.32 -6.97
C PHE A 485 17.32 -6.53 -6.04
N ARG A 486 18.11 -5.47 -5.76
CA ARG A 486 19.22 -5.55 -4.81
C ARG A 486 18.74 -5.92 -3.41
N LEU A 487 17.67 -5.32 -2.92
CA LEU A 487 17.10 -5.70 -1.62
C LEU A 487 16.65 -7.17 -1.62
N LYS A 488 15.96 -7.62 -2.66
CA LYS A 488 15.53 -9.01 -2.79
C LYS A 488 16.70 -9.99 -2.89
N VAL A 489 17.87 -9.58 -3.38
CA VAL A 489 19.11 -10.38 -3.31
C VAL A 489 19.55 -10.57 -1.85
N TYR A 490 19.54 -9.51 -1.03
CA TYR A 490 19.84 -9.65 0.41
C TYR A 490 18.84 -10.59 1.08
N ILE A 491 17.54 -10.43 0.80
CA ILE A 491 16.51 -11.31 1.36
C ILE A 491 16.69 -12.76 0.92
N ALA A 492 16.89 -13.01 -0.38
CA ALA A 492 17.11 -14.35 -0.92
C ALA A 492 18.36 -15.01 -0.33
N ASN A 493 19.39 -14.23 -0.03
CA ASN A 493 20.58 -14.73 0.66
C ASN A 493 20.27 -15.13 2.10
N GLU A 494 19.70 -14.24 2.91
CA GLU A 494 19.42 -14.51 4.34
C GLU A 494 18.34 -15.59 4.53
N THR A 495 17.44 -15.76 3.57
CA THR A 495 16.39 -16.81 3.60
C THR A 495 16.82 -18.13 2.97
N GLY A 496 18.04 -18.20 2.42
CA GLY A 496 18.64 -19.42 1.87
C GLY A 496 18.17 -19.80 0.46
N LEU A 497 17.47 -18.93 -0.28
CA LEU A 497 16.92 -19.25 -1.61
C LEU A 497 17.98 -19.47 -2.70
N PHE A 498 19.20 -18.95 -2.52
CA PHE A 498 20.31 -19.20 -3.44
C PHE A 498 20.95 -20.59 -3.24
N PHE A 499 20.47 -21.38 -2.29
CA PHE A 499 20.99 -22.71 -2.00
C PHE A 499 19.94 -23.78 -2.37
N GLU A 500 20.42 -24.97 -2.70
CA GLU A 500 19.54 -26.12 -2.96
C GLU A 500 18.87 -26.58 -1.68
N GLU A 501 17.56 -26.82 -1.74
CA GLU A 501 16.80 -27.39 -0.63
C GLU A 501 16.70 -28.89 -0.83
N ARG A 502 17.06 -29.66 0.20
CA ARG A 502 17.10 -31.12 0.18
C ARG A 502 16.38 -31.69 1.40
N ASP A 503 15.76 -32.86 1.24
CA ASP A 503 15.11 -33.56 2.36
C ASP A 503 16.15 -34.25 3.27
N GLU A 504 15.67 -34.87 4.35
CA GLU A 504 16.52 -35.62 5.31
C GLU A 504 17.26 -36.79 4.63
N ASP A 505 16.70 -37.32 3.54
CA ASP A 505 17.24 -38.39 2.70
C ASP A 505 18.15 -37.86 1.57
N ASN A 506 18.46 -36.56 1.56
CA ASN A 506 19.33 -35.86 0.61
C ASN A 506 18.81 -35.76 -0.85
N ASN A 507 17.54 -36.06 -1.07
CA ASN A 507 16.86 -35.84 -2.34
C ASN A 507 16.66 -34.34 -2.58
N LEU A 508 16.85 -33.90 -3.82
CA LEU A 508 16.64 -32.50 -4.19
C LEU A 508 15.14 -32.18 -4.16
N LEU A 509 14.73 -31.34 -3.21
CA LEU A 509 13.37 -30.79 -3.15
C LEU A 509 13.22 -29.62 -4.11
N TYR A 510 14.13 -28.64 -4.04
CA TYR A 510 14.11 -27.45 -4.88
C TYR A 510 15.51 -27.03 -5.33
N PRO A 511 15.69 -26.67 -6.61
CA PRO A 511 16.95 -26.13 -7.12
C PRO A 511 17.20 -24.72 -6.59
N SER A 512 18.47 -24.31 -6.56
CA SER A 512 18.87 -22.95 -6.18
C SER A 512 18.27 -21.89 -7.12
N LEU A 513 17.78 -20.79 -6.55
CA LEU A 513 17.39 -19.60 -7.29
C LEU A 513 18.60 -18.98 -8.01
N THR A 514 18.38 -18.44 -9.21
CA THR A 514 19.39 -17.67 -9.96
C THR A 514 19.07 -16.18 -9.95
N PHE A 515 20.07 -15.34 -10.26
CA PHE A 515 19.87 -13.88 -10.38
C PHE A 515 18.92 -13.53 -11.51
N GLU A 516 18.97 -14.27 -12.62
CA GLU A 516 18.08 -14.06 -13.75
C GLU A 516 16.62 -14.40 -13.41
N GLN A 517 16.36 -15.52 -12.72
CA GLN A 517 15.03 -15.84 -12.20
C GLN A 517 14.54 -14.78 -11.21
N LEU A 518 15.39 -14.38 -10.25
CA LEU A 518 15.05 -13.33 -9.28
C LEU A 518 14.77 -12.00 -9.96
N GLY A 519 15.52 -11.67 -11.02
CA GLY A 519 15.34 -10.48 -11.84
C GLY A 519 14.00 -10.49 -12.57
N LYS A 520 13.66 -11.59 -13.26
CA LYS A 520 12.34 -11.76 -13.90
C LYS A 520 11.22 -11.62 -12.87
N PHE A 521 11.31 -12.35 -11.75
CA PHE A 521 10.31 -12.29 -10.68
C PHE A 521 10.16 -10.88 -10.10
N THR A 522 11.28 -10.17 -9.91
CA THR A 522 11.26 -8.78 -9.40
C THR A 522 10.56 -7.84 -10.39
N ALA A 523 10.87 -7.93 -11.69
CA ALA A 523 10.20 -7.12 -12.70
C ALA A 523 8.70 -7.44 -12.80
N ILE A 524 8.34 -8.71 -12.70
CA ILE A 524 6.94 -9.15 -12.63
C ILE A 524 6.25 -8.55 -11.41
N SER A 525 6.85 -8.65 -10.23
CA SER A 525 6.29 -8.12 -8.98
C SER A 525 6.06 -6.60 -9.00
N LEU A 526 6.80 -5.86 -9.82
CA LEU A 526 6.67 -4.41 -9.94
C LEU A 526 5.69 -3.98 -11.04
N LYS A 527 5.71 -4.63 -12.20
CA LYS A 527 4.87 -4.22 -13.34
C LYS A 527 3.51 -4.90 -13.38
N TRP A 528 3.43 -6.14 -12.91
CA TRP A 528 2.21 -6.95 -12.91
C TRP A 528 1.97 -7.54 -11.51
N PRO A 529 1.81 -6.71 -10.47
CA PRO A 529 1.67 -7.21 -9.08
C PRO A 529 0.44 -8.12 -8.89
N LEU A 530 -0.64 -7.92 -9.66
CA LEU A 530 -1.83 -8.79 -9.64
C LEU A 530 -1.55 -10.24 -10.10
N LEU A 531 -0.47 -10.49 -10.84
CA LEU A 531 -0.04 -11.85 -11.20
C LEU A 531 0.46 -12.61 -9.97
N LEU A 532 0.98 -11.89 -8.96
CA LEU A 532 1.38 -12.53 -7.70
C LEU A 532 0.18 -13.09 -6.95
N SER A 533 -0.97 -12.41 -7.00
CA SER A 533 -2.22 -12.90 -6.42
C SER A 533 -2.75 -14.15 -7.15
N ASP A 534 -2.56 -14.25 -8.48
CA ASP A 534 -2.83 -15.51 -9.20
C ASP A 534 -1.84 -16.61 -8.84
N LEU A 535 -0.56 -16.26 -8.64
CA LEU A 535 0.49 -17.20 -8.27
C LEU A 535 0.29 -17.78 -6.86
N GLU A 536 -0.36 -17.04 -5.95
CA GLU A 536 -0.77 -17.58 -4.65
C GLU A 536 -1.76 -18.75 -4.81
N ASN A 537 -2.65 -18.69 -5.81
CA ASN A 537 -3.68 -19.69 -6.09
C ASN A 537 -3.20 -20.82 -7.01
N ASP A 538 -2.43 -20.50 -8.06
CA ASP A 538 -1.81 -21.45 -8.98
C ASP A 538 -0.29 -21.25 -8.98
N LYS A 539 0.39 -22.05 -8.15
CA LYS A 539 1.86 -22.03 -8.03
C LYS A 539 2.59 -22.35 -9.34
N GLN A 540 1.90 -22.98 -10.30
CA GLN A 540 2.45 -23.36 -11.60
C GLN A 540 2.19 -22.31 -12.69
N ILE A 541 1.49 -21.21 -12.40
CA ILE A 541 1.10 -20.23 -13.42
C ILE A 541 2.29 -19.61 -14.16
N LEU A 542 3.42 -19.36 -13.48
CA LEU A 542 4.63 -18.86 -14.13
C LEU A 542 5.21 -19.87 -15.11
N ALA A 543 5.24 -21.16 -14.75
CA ALA A 543 5.69 -22.23 -15.61
C ALA A 543 4.75 -22.44 -16.82
N LYS A 544 3.43 -22.34 -16.61
CA LYS A 544 2.43 -22.38 -17.68
C LYS A 544 2.57 -21.19 -18.63
N LEU A 545 2.77 -19.98 -18.10
CA LEU A 545 3.00 -18.76 -18.89
C LEU A 545 4.27 -18.85 -19.73
N GLU A 546 5.33 -19.45 -19.20
CA GLU A 546 6.56 -19.71 -19.96
C GLU A 546 6.31 -20.68 -21.13
N LYS A 547 5.55 -21.77 -20.92
CA LYS A 547 5.15 -22.69 -21.98
C LYS A 547 4.27 -22.01 -23.03
N PHE A 548 3.29 -21.21 -22.58
CA PHE A 548 2.40 -20.45 -23.44
C PHE A 548 3.15 -19.41 -24.28
N ALA A 549 4.09 -18.68 -23.67
CA ALA A 549 4.91 -17.68 -24.35
C ALA A 549 5.74 -18.29 -25.48
N ARG A 550 6.18 -19.54 -25.31
CA ARG A 550 6.91 -20.33 -26.31
C ARG A 550 6.03 -20.96 -27.41
N GLY A 551 4.72 -20.86 -27.28
CA GLY A 551 3.78 -21.53 -28.20
C GLY A 551 3.71 -23.05 -28.02
N GLU A 552 4.26 -23.58 -26.91
CA GLU A 552 4.24 -25.02 -26.58
C GLU A 552 2.92 -25.45 -25.92
N LEU A 553 2.06 -24.49 -25.58
CA LEU A 553 0.79 -24.71 -24.92
C LEU A 553 -0.29 -23.85 -25.56
N SER A 554 -1.36 -24.46 -26.07
CA SER A 554 -2.62 -23.77 -26.39
C SER A 554 -3.53 -23.86 -25.16
N PRO A 555 -3.95 -22.73 -24.57
CA PRO A 555 -4.69 -22.74 -23.31
C PRO A 555 -6.10 -23.28 -23.55
N PRO A 556 -6.60 -24.21 -22.70
CA PRO A 556 -7.98 -24.67 -22.76
C PRO A 556 -8.97 -23.51 -22.58
N ASN A 557 -10.23 -23.72 -23.00
CA ASN A 557 -11.31 -22.74 -22.82
C ASN A 557 -11.65 -22.40 -21.36
N GLU A 558 -11.01 -23.03 -20.39
CA GLU A 558 -11.24 -22.86 -18.96
C GLU A 558 -10.09 -22.13 -18.23
N GLU A 559 -8.89 -22.00 -18.82
CA GLU A 559 -7.77 -21.30 -18.16
C GLU A 559 -7.77 -19.78 -18.45
N GLU A 560 -8.64 -19.04 -17.76
CA GLU A 560 -8.81 -17.59 -17.93
C GLU A 560 -7.54 -16.80 -17.57
N SER A 561 -6.93 -17.05 -16.40
CA SER A 561 -5.74 -16.31 -15.95
C SER A 561 -4.56 -16.48 -16.91
N LEU A 562 -4.36 -17.67 -17.47
CA LEU A 562 -3.28 -17.91 -18.43
C LEU A 562 -3.47 -17.13 -19.72
N ARG A 563 -4.71 -17.05 -20.24
CA ARG A 563 -5.05 -16.25 -21.43
C ARG A 563 -4.93 -14.76 -21.17
N TYR A 564 -5.38 -14.30 -20.00
CA TYR A 564 -5.25 -12.92 -19.58
C TYR A 564 -3.79 -12.48 -19.57
N TRP A 565 -2.95 -13.16 -18.81
CA TRP A 565 -1.53 -12.81 -18.71
C TRP A 565 -0.78 -13.05 -20.01
N GLY A 566 -1.18 -14.07 -20.77
CA GLY A 566 -0.66 -14.37 -22.10
C GLY A 566 -0.94 -13.30 -23.17
N SER A 567 -1.95 -12.45 -22.96
CA SER A 567 -2.26 -11.34 -23.88
C SER A 567 -1.26 -10.19 -23.80
N TYR A 568 -0.53 -10.05 -22.69
CA TYR A 568 0.45 -8.99 -22.50
C TYR A 568 1.73 -9.30 -23.28
N SER A 569 1.89 -8.67 -24.44
CA SER A 569 3.05 -8.86 -25.33
C SER A 569 4.39 -8.74 -24.59
N LYS A 570 4.58 -7.67 -23.80
CA LYS A 570 5.81 -7.43 -23.02
C LYS A 570 6.05 -8.47 -21.92
N LEU A 571 4.99 -9.00 -21.31
CA LEU A 571 5.11 -10.09 -20.33
C LEU A 571 5.50 -11.36 -21.05
N LYS A 572 4.84 -11.67 -22.17
CA LYS A 572 5.13 -12.82 -23.03
C LYS A 572 6.60 -12.80 -23.49
N ASP A 573 7.11 -11.67 -23.94
CA ASP A 573 8.52 -11.49 -24.34
C ASP A 573 9.48 -11.73 -23.17
N LEU A 574 9.17 -11.21 -21.97
CA LEU A 574 9.97 -11.45 -20.77
C LEU A 574 9.97 -12.93 -20.35
N MET A 575 8.84 -13.60 -20.46
CA MET A 575 8.70 -15.03 -20.16
C MET A 575 9.50 -15.88 -21.15
N ALA A 576 9.45 -15.56 -22.45
CA ALA A 576 10.21 -16.23 -23.50
C ALA A 576 11.73 -15.91 -23.47
N TYR A 577 12.14 -14.83 -22.80
CA TYR A 577 13.54 -14.41 -22.77
C TYR A 577 14.49 -15.51 -22.28
N GLY A 578 15.55 -15.74 -23.06
CA GLY A 578 16.61 -16.71 -22.76
C GLY A 578 16.42 -18.09 -23.40
N HIS A 579 15.26 -18.36 -24.02
CA HIS A 579 14.94 -19.66 -24.62
C HIS A 579 15.22 -19.75 -26.13
N GLU A 580 15.47 -18.63 -26.81
CA GLU A 580 15.81 -18.58 -28.25
C GLU A 580 17.21 -19.14 -28.58
N LYS A 581 18.06 -19.33 -27.55
CA LYS A 581 19.47 -19.73 -27.69
C LYS A 581 19.70 -21.12 -27.08
N SER A 582 19.26 -22.16 -27.79
CA SER A 582 19.44 -23.60 -27.47
C SER A 582 18.73 -24.10 -26.20
N ALA A 583 18.38 -25.39 -26.22
CA ALA A 583 17.52 -26.13 -25.29
C ALA A 583 17.53 -25.63 -23.83
N ALA A 584 16.34 -25.30 -23.29
CA ALA A 584 16.01 -25.12 -21.88
C ALA A 584 17.17 -24.64 -20.99
N ASN A 585 17.63 -23.40 -21.17
CA ASN A 585 18.58 -22.78 -20.25
C ASN A 585 17.94 -22.64 -18.86
N SER A 586 18.26 -23.57 -17.95
CA SER A 586 17.67 -23.70 -16.61
C SER A 586 17.71 -22.41 -15.78
N LYS A 587 18.69 -21.53 -16.04
CA LYS A 587 18.87 -20.27 -15.32
C LYS A 587 17.77 -19.21 -15.55
N PHE A 588 16.94 -19.34 -16.58
CA PHE A 588 15.87 -18.37 -16.87
C PHE A 588 14.46 -18.92 -16.62
N SER A 589 14.35 -20.23 -16.44
CA SER A 589 13.08 -20.95 -16.41
C SER A 589 12.46 -20.92 -15.02
N PHE A 590 11.14 -20.81 -14.94
CA PHE A 590 10.36 -20.92 -13.70
C PHE A 590 9.84 -22.33 -13.43
N ALA A 591 10.07 -23.30 -14.34
CA ALA A 591 9.46 -24.63 -14.30
C ALA A 591 9.70 -25.43 -13.01
N ALA A 592 10.82 -25.21 -12.32
CA ALA A 592 11.19 -25.92 -11.09
C ALA A 592 11.48 -24.96 -9.92
N LEU A 593 11.01 -23.71 -9.98
CA LEU A 593 11.42 -22.68 -9.02
C LEU A 593 10.46 -22.58 -7.83
N ASN A 594 11.01 -22.69 -6.61
CA ASN A 594 10.29 -22.30 -5.40
C ASN A 594 10.44 -20.79 -5.14
N VAL A 595 9.33 -20.06 -5.17
CA VAL A 595 9.28 -18.61 -4.92
C VAL A 595 8.47 -18.25 -3.68
N ASP A 596 8.08 -19.20 -2.84
CA ASP A 596 7.14 -18.96 -1.73
C ASP A 596 7.67 -17.92 -0.73
N LYS A 597 8.96 -17.99 -0.37
CA LYS A 597 9.57 -16.98 0.52
C LYS A 597 9.63 -15.59 -0.12
N LEU A 598 9.81 -15.49 -1.44
CA LEU A 598 9.77 -14.21 -2.14
C LEU A 598 8.36 -13.67 -2.25
N LEU A 599 7.36 -14.55 -2.41
CA LEU A 599 5.96 -14.19 -2.50
C LEU A 599 5.45 -13.63 -1.17
N GLN A 600 5.85 -14.23 -0.04
CA GLN A 600 5.51 -13.76 1.32
C GLN A 600 5.91 -12.32 1.61
N VAL A 601 7.00 -11.84 1.00
CA VAL A 601 7.53 -10.47 1.19
C VAL A 601 7.29 -9.54 0.00
N SER A 602 6.64 -10.05 -1.05
CA SER A 602 6.31 -9.24 -2.22
C SER A 602 5.02 -8.45 -1.96
N PRO A 603 4.84 -7.30 -2.63
CA PRO A 603 3.63 -6.50 -2.47
C PRO A 603 2.38 -7.36 -2.72
N LYS A 604 1.51 -7.48 -1.71
CA LYS A 604 0.18 -8.02 -1.92
C LYS A 604 -0.70 -6.92 -2.45
N VAL A 605 -1.10 -7.06 -3.71
CA VAL A 605 -2.33 -6.42 -4.15
C VAL A 605 -3.40 -7.42 -3.80
N ASN A 606 -4.06 -7.17 -2.66
CA ASN A 606 -5.31 -7.82 -2.37
C ASN A 606 -6.16 -7.59 -3.62
N ARG A 607 -6.48 -8.69 -4.30
CA ARG A 607 -7.81 -8.73 -4.88
C ARG A 607 -8.70 -8.38 -3.70
N LEU A 608 -9.75 -7.62 -3.92
CA LEU A 608 -10.94 -7.98 -3.17
C LEU A 608 -11.13 -9.47 -3.52
N ALA A 609 -10.62 -10.34 -2.65
CA ALA A 609 -11.45 -11.37 -2.14
C ALA A 609 -12.72 -10.59 -1.79
N ASN A 610 -13.65 -10.57 -2.74
CA ASN A 610 -14.89 -11.26 -2.52
C ASN A 610 -14.77 -11.94 -1.14
N GLU A 611 -15.61 -11.55 -0.19
CA GLU A 611 -15.95 -12.39 0.94
C GLU A 611 -16.10 -13.87 0.47
N PRO A 612 -16.48 -14.86 1.27
CA PRO A 612 -17.32 -15.88 0.66
C PRO A 612 -18.55 -15.17 0.06
N ILE A 613 -18.40 -14.65 -1.17
CA ILE A 613 -19.40 -14.71 -2.18
C ILE A 613 -19.64 -16.21 -2.28
N GLN A 614 -20.56 -16.70 -1.43
CA GLN A 614 -21.49 -17.72 -1.88
C GLN A 614 -21.84 -17.30 -3.31
N PRO A 615 -21.51 -18.10 -4.33
CA PRO A 615 -21.30 -17.63 -5.70
C PRO A 615 -22.45 -16.73 -6.17
N GLN A 616 -22.34 -15.43 -5.90
CA GLN A 616 -22.85 -14.35 -6.72
C GLN A 616 -21.86 -14.29 -7.87
N GLN A 617 -21.91 -15.31 -8.72
CA GLN A 617 -21.99 -15.00 -10.13
C GLN A 617 -23.09 -13.95 -10.20
N ILE A 618 -22.82 -12.69 -10.46
CA ILE A 618 -23.72 -11.98 -11.36
C ILE A 618 -23.10 -12.31 -12.69
N SER A 619 -23.38 -13.52 -13.19
CA SER A 619 -23.04 -13.88 -14.55
C SER A 619 -23.85 -12.95 -15.43
N GLN A 620 -23.22 -11.88 -15.91
CA GLN A 620 -23.58 -11.29 -17.19
C GLN A 620 -23.27 -12.32 -18.27
N ASP A 621 -24.18 -13.30 -18.36
CA ASP A 621 -24.34 -14.15 -19.52
C ASP A 621 -24.79 -13.25 -20.66
N ILE A 622 -23.82 -12.68 -21.36
CA ILE A 622 -24.06 -11.99 -22.62
C ILE A 622 -24.52 -13.04 -23.63
N THR A 623 -25.82 -13.08 -23.87
CA THR A 623 -26.38 -13.96 -24.87
C THR A 623 -26.39 -13.19 -26.20
N SER A 624 -25.49 -13.56 -27.11
CA SER A 624 -25.37 -12.91 -28.42
C SER A 624 -26.46 -13.40 -29.37
N LEU A 625 -27.42 -12.52 -29.67
CA LEU A 625 -28.46 -12.75 -30.67
C LEU A 625 -27.97 -12.34 -32.07
N PRO A 626 -28.20 -13.14 -33.12
CA PRO A 626 -27.99 -12.71 -34.50
C PRO A 626 -29.05 -11.65 -34.90
N PRO A 627 -28.70 -10.53 -35.55
CA PRO A 627 -27.36 -10.02 -35.85
C PRO A 627 -26.82 -9.15 -34.68
N HIS A 628 -25.83 -9.66 -33.96
CA HIS A 628 -25.02 -8.99 -32.93
C HIS A 628 -25.74 -8.10 -31.88
N PHE A 629 -26.82 -8.58 -31.24
CA PHE A 629 -27.39 -7.93 -30.05
C PHE A 629 -27.14 -8.74 -28.79
N ASN A 630 -26.55 -8.11 -27.78
CA ASN A 630 -26.24 -8.75 -26.51
C ASN A 630 -27.42 -8.58 -25.54
N LEU A 631 -27.94 -9.70 -25.02
CA LEU A 631 -28.84 -9.70 -23.87
C LEU A 631 -28.00 -9.93 -22.61
N GLU A 632 -27.84 -8.88 -21.79
CA GLU A 632 -27.12 -8.96 -20.51
C GLU A 632 -28.04 -9.48 -19.41
N MET A 633 -27.65 -10.60 -18.79
CA MET A 633 -28.36 -11.21 -17.67
C MET A 633 -27.65 -10.90 -16.33
N VAL A 634 -28.34 -10.99 -15.21
CA VAL A 634 -27.80 -10.79 -13.86
C VAL A 634 -28.19 -12.03 -13.08
N TYR A 635 -27.23 -12.81 -12.58
CA TYR A 635 -27.57 -13.92 -11.70
C TYR A 635 -28.01 -13.39 -10.33
N ILE A 636 -29.09 -13.96 -9.85
CA ILE A 636 -29.75 -13.66 -8.60
C ILE A 636 -29.59 -14.89 -7.71
N PRO A 637 -28.92 -14.76 -6.55
CA PRO A 637 -28.69 -15.89 -5.67
C PRO A 637 -30.00 -16.41 -5.09
N ALA A 638 -30.03 -17.71 -4.77
CA ALA A 638 -31.13 -18.25 -3.99
C ALA A 638 -31.18 -17.57 -2.62
N GLY A 639 -32.36 -17.25 -2.12
CA GLY A 639 -32.49 -16.62 -0.82
C GLY A 639 -33.93 -16.50 -0.35
N ARG A 640 -34.06 -15.85 0.81
CA ARG A 640 -35.34 -15.61 1.45
C ARG A 640 -35.52 -14.11 1.64
N PHE A 641 -36.72 -13.62 1.41
CA PHE A 641 -37.02 -12.21 1.62
C PHE A 641 -38.47 -11.97 2.03
N ASN A 642 -38.67 -10.84 2.70
CA ASN A 642 -39.98 -10.33 3.09
C ASN A 642 -40.64 -9.64 1.89
N MET A 643 -41.60 -10.33 1.26
CA MET A 643 -42.37 -9.82 0.11
C MET A 643 -43.60 -9.05 0.58
N GLY A 644 -43.86 -7.89 -0.04
CA GLY A 644 -45.02 -7.05 0.21
C GLY A 644 -44.74 -5.78 1.01
N SER A 645 -45.80 -5.07 1.38
CA SER A 645 -45.74 -3.86 2.21
C SER A 645 -47.00 -3.65 3.03
N ASN A 646 -46.95 -2.76 4.02
CA ASN A 646 -48.12 -2.36 4.80
C ASN A 646 -48.85 -1.14 4.22
N GLU A 647 -48.39 -0.59 3.11
CA GLU A 647 -48.91 0.66 2.55
C GLU A 647 -50.28 0.48 1.87
N ARG A 648 -50.51 -0.67 1.24
CA ARG A 648 -51.74 -0.95 0.49
C ARG A 648 -52.24 -2.36 0.70
N GLU A 649 -53.55 -2.53 0.57
CA GLU A 649 -54.23 -3.79 0.87
C GLU A 649 -53.82 -4.94 -0.07
N ASN A 650 -53.51 -4.63 -1.33
CA ASN A 650 -53.04 -5.60 -2.30
C ASN A 650 -51.62 -6.10 -2.06
N ASP A 651 -50.79 -5.30 -1.38
CA ASP A 651 -49.39 -5.59 -1.07
C ASP A 651 -49.25 -6.35 0.27
N LYS A 652 -50.35 -6.56 1.00
CA LYS A 652 -50.41 -7.21 2.32
C LYS A 652 -50.73 -8.71 2.24
N PRO A 653 -50.40 -9.49 3.29
CA PRO A 653 -49.44 -9.14 4.34
C PRO A 653 -48.00 -9.22 3.81
N ILE A 654 -47.09 -8.59 4.55
CA ILE A 654 -45.66 -8.91 4.42
C ILE A 654 -45.47 -10.38 4.82
N HIS A 655 -44.81 -11.17 3.99
CA HIS A 655 -44.59 -12.60 4.20
C HIS A 655 -43.25 -13.05 3.61
N GLU A 656 -42.64 -14.07 4.21
CA GLU A 656 -41.39 -14.65 3.70
C GLU A 656 -41.66 -15.49 2.44
N VAL A 657 -40.80 -15.34 1.43
CA VAL A 657 -40.77 -16.17 0.22
C VAL A 657 -39.35 -16.68 -0.01
N ASN A 658 -39.23 -17.97 -0.32
CA ASN A 658 -37.98 -18.61 -0.73
C ASN A 658 -37.87 -18.54 -2.25
N VAL A 659 -36.86 -17.84 -2.76
CA VAL A 659 -36.61 -17.70 -4.19
C VAL A 659 -35.38 -18.53 -4.54
N PRO A 660 -35.47 -19.56 -5.41
CA PRO A 660 -34.31 -20.26 -5.96
C PRO A 660 -33.36 -19.33 -6.72
N ALA A 661 -32.17 -19.82 -7.07
CA ALA A 661 -31.25 -19.04 -7.89
C ALA A 661 -31.74 -19.01 -9.36
N PHE A 662 -31.65 -17.85 -10.01
CA PHE A 662 -32.05 -17.63 -11.40
C PHE A 662 -31.21 -16.52 -12.03
N GLN A 663 -31.35 -16.28 -13.33
CA GLN A 663 -30.79 -15.09 -13.98
C GLN A 663 -31.93 -14.18 -14.42
N ILE A 664 -31.79 -12.85 -14.30
CA ILE A 664 -32.77 -11.86 -14.77
C ILE A 664 -32.11 -10.84 -15.69
N GLY A 665 -32.80 -10.34 -16.71
CA GLY A 665 -32.25 -9.32 -17.61
C GLY A 665 -31.82 -8.07 -16.82
N LYS A 666 -30.60 -7.58 -17.07
CA LYS A 666 -30.08 -6.35 -16.43
C LYS A 666 -30.95 -5.14 -16.73
N TYR A 667 -31.53 -5.13 -17.92
CA TYR A 667 -32.42 -4.11 -18.46
C TYR A 667 -33.77 -4.74 -18.87
N PRO A 668 -34.86 -3.96 -18.96
CA PRO A 668 -36.02 -4.35 -19.75
C PRO A 668 -35.60 -4.67 -21.19
N VAL A 669 -36.32 -5.56 -21.87
CA VAL A 669 -35.99 -5.92 -23.26
C VAL A 669 -36.06 -4.68 -24.14
N THR A 670 -35.00 -4.38 -24.87
CA THR A 670 -34.96 -3.19 -25.73
C THR A 670 -35.69 -3.41 -27.05
N GLN A 671 -36.07 -2.32 -27.71
CA GLN A 671 -36.69 -2.37 -29.03
C GLN A 671 -35.82 -3.11 -30.06
N ALA A 672 -34.50 -2.91 -30.01
CA ALA A 672 -33.57 -3.63 -30.87
C ALA A 672 -33.53 -5.14 -30.59
N GLN A 673 -33.48 -5.52 -29.30
CA GLN A 673 -33.51 -6.94 -28.91
C GLN A 673 -34.82 -7.60 -29.33
N TYR A 674 -35.96 -6.91 -29.11
CA TYR A 674 -37.26 -7.39 -29.53
C TYR A 674 -37.33 -7.59 -31.04
N GLN A 675 -36.89 -6.59 -31.81
CA GLN A 675 -36.87 -6.67 -33.28
C GLN A 675 -35.95 -7.78 -33.80
N ALA A 676 -34.81 -8.03 -33.15
CA ALA A 676 -33.90 -9.10 -33.52
C ALA A 676 -34.53 -10.51 -33.35
N VAL A 677 -35.30 -10.72 -32.28
CA VAL A 677 -35.94 -12.03 -32.01
C VAL A 677 -37.26 -12.20 -32.75
N MET A 678 -38.06 -11.15 -32.83
CA MET A 678 -39.45 -11.22 -33.33
C MET A 678 -39.58 -10.80 -34.80
N GLY A 679 -38.59 -10.08 -35.34
CA GLY A 679 -38.58 -9.57 -36.72
C GLY A 679 -39.37 -8.28 -36.92
N ASN A 680 -39.99 -7.72 -35.88
CA ASN A 680 -40.76 -6.48 -35.91
C ASN A 680 -40.57 -5.65 -34.63
N ASN A 681 -40.91 -4.36 -34.66
CA ASN A 681 -40.91 -3.48 -33.49
C ASN A 681 -42.29 -2.81 -33.34
N PRO A 682 -43.09 -3.15 -32.31
CA PRO A 682 -44.44 -2.62 -32.11
C PRO A 682 -44.49 -1.32 -31.29
N SER A 683 -43.35 -0.82 -30.80
CA SER A 683 -43.29 0.32 -29.89
C SER A 683 -43.76 1.63 -30.51
N GLY A 684 -44.57 2.38 -29.76
CA GLY A 684 -45.03 3.73 -30.11
C GLY A 684 -43.93 4.80 -30.03
N PHE A 685 -42.95 4.64 -29.14
CA PHE A 685 -41.81 5.55 -28.98
C PHE A 685 -40.58 5.06 -29.75
N SER A 686 -40.54 5.30 -31.06
CA SER A 686 -39.55 4.71 -31.99
C SER A 686 -38.27 5.55 -32.24
N GLY A 687 -37.86 6.37 -31.27
CA GLY A 687 -36.73 7.31 -31.43
C GLY A 687 -35.33 6.72 -31.19
N ASN A 688 -35.20 5.68 -30.36
CA ASN A 688 -33.91 5.08 -30.02
C ASN A 688 -34.03 3.55 -29.86
N PRO A 689 -33.20 2.74 -30.56
CA PRO A 689 -33.23 1.28 -30.47
C PRO A 689 -32.95 0.71 -29.06
N GLN A 690 -32.31 1.49 -28.19
CA GLN A 690 -32.00 1.11 -26.80
C GLN A 690 -33.12 1.45 -25.81
N ASN A 691 -34.22 2.07 -26.27
CA ASN A 691 -35.41 2.23 -25.43
C ASN A 691 -36.01 0.85 -25.14
N PRO A 692 -36.71 0.68 -24.00
CA PRO A 692 -37.47 -0.54 -23.73
C PRO A 692 -38.54 -0.74 -24.80
N VAL A 693 -38.77 -1.99 -25.20
CA VAL A 693 -39.92 -2.34 -26.03
C VAL A 693 -41.19 -2.17 -25.20
N GLU A 694 -42.15 -1.45 -25.77
CA GLU A 694 -43.49 -1.27 -25.23
C GLU A 694 -44.55 -1.55 -26.30
N SER A 695 -45.83 -1.41 -25.95
CA SER A 695 -46.98 -1.74 -26.80
C SER A 695 -47.06 -3.21 -27.17
N ILE A 696 -46.68 -4.07 -26.21
CA ILE A 696 -46.74 -5.54 -26.33
C ILE A 696 -47.71 -6.14 -25.31
N SER A 697 -48.45 -7.15 -25.74
CA SER A 697 -49.32 -7.93 -24.84
C SER A 697 -48.50 -8.91 -24.01
N TRP A 698 -49.11 -9.44 -22.95
CA TRP A 698 -48.47 -10.48 -22.15
C TRP A 698 -48.11 -11.73 -22.99
N PHE A 699 -48.97 -12.08 -23.95
CA PHE A 699 -48.71 -13.19 -24.87
C PHE A 699 -47.55 -12.91 -25.81
N ASN A 700 -47.37 -11.67 -26.28
CA ASN A 700 -46.20 -11.30 -27.08
C ASN A 700 -44.89 -11.42 -26.27
N ALA A 701 -44.93 -11.04 -24.99
CA ALA A 701 -43.79 -11.19 -24.10
C ALA A 701 -43.42 -12.67 -23.86
N GLN A 702 -44.44 -13.53 -23.71
CA GLN A 702 -44.21 -14.98 -23.64
C GLN A 702 -43.66 -15.55 -24.95
N GLU A 703 -44.22 -15.18 -26.10
CA GLU A 703 -43.75 -15.62 -27.42
C GLU A 703 -42.29 -15.21 -27.66
N PHE A 704 -41.90 -14.00 -27.24
CA PHE A 704 -40.50 -13.57 -27.26
C PHE A 704 -39.61 -14.50 -26.43
N CYS A 705 -40.02 -14.83 -25.20
CA CYS A 705 -39.25 -15.74 -24.33
C CYS A 705 -39.11 -17.14 -24.96
N GLU A 706 -40.15 -17.65 -25.59
CA GLU A 706 -40.14 -18.96 -26.26
C GLU A 706 -39.17 -18.95 -27.45
N LYS A 707 -39.25 -17.94 -28.33
CA LYS A 707 -38.32 -17.81 -29.46
C LYS A 707 -36.88 -17.60 -28.99
N LEU A 708 -36.68 -16.77 -27.98
CA LEU A 708 -35.36 -16.57 -27.37
C LEU A 708 -34.80 -17.89 -26.83
N SER A 709 -35.64 -18.70 -26.17
CA SER A 709 -35.25 -20.02 -25.68
C SER A 709 -34.82 -20.95 -26.80
N GLN A 710 -35.56 -20.97 -27.91
CA GLN A 710 -35.23 -21.77 -29.09
C GLN A 710 -33.92 -21.33 -29.74
N LEU A 711 -33.68 -20.02 -29.83
CA LEU A 711 -32.47 -19.45 -30.45
C LEU A 711 -31.21 -19.72 -29.63
N THR A 712 -31.33 -19.87 -28.32
CA THR A 712 -30.20 -19.88 -27.37
C THR A 712 -29.99 -21.23 -26.71
N ALA A 713 -30.93 -22.16 -26.86
CA ALA A 713 -30.99 -23.44 -26.16
C ALA A 713 -30.96 -23.30 -24.61
N LYS A 714 -31.42 -22.15 -24.09
CA LYS A 714 -31.63 -21.88 -22.67
C LYS A 714 -33.11 -21.67 -22.38
N THR A 715 -33.54 -21.83 -21.12
CA THR A 715 -34.94 -21.65 -20.74
C THR A 715 -35.21 -20.21 -20.32
N TYR A 716 -35.69 -19.38 -21.25
CA TYR A 716 -36.15 -18.02 -20.97
C TYR A 716 -37.66 -17.95 -20.72
N ARG A 717 -38.05 -17.11 -19.75
CA ARG A 717 -39.45 -16.88 -19.37
C ARG A 717 -39.62 -15.48 -18.78
N LEU A 718 -40.87 -15.08 -18.52
CA LEU A 718 -41.16 -13.91 -17.70
C LEU A 718 -40.78 -14.16 -16.23
N PRO A 719 -40.35 -13.14 -15.49
CA PRO A 719 -40.18 -13.25 -14.04
C PRO A 719 -41.52 -13.54 -13.36
N THR A 720 -41.49 -14.28 -12.27
CA THR A 720 -42.62 -14.26 -11.34
C THR A 720 -42.66 -12.92 -10.60
N GLU A 721 -43.80 -12.59 -10.01
CA GLU A 721 -43.95 -11.40 -9.17
C GLU A 721 -42.95 -11.43 -7.99
N ALA A 722 -42.69 -12.62 -7.45
CA ALA A 722 -41.76 -12.81 -6.34
C ALA A 722 -40.30 -12.62 -6.78
N GLU A 723 -39.90 -13.20 -7.92
CA GLU A 723 -38.58 -13.00 -8.50
C GLU A 723 -38.32 -11.53 -8.83
N TRP A 724 -39.32 -10.85 -9.41
CA TRP A 724 -39.22 -9.44 -9.74
C TRP A 724 -39.03 -8.59 -8.49
N GLU A 725 -39.84 -8.79 -7.44
CA GLU A 725 -39.72 -8.01 -6.20
C GLU A 725 -38.41 -8.29 -5.47
N TYR A 726 -37.99 -9.55 -5.43
CA TYR A 726 -36.72 -9.96 -4.84
C TYR A 726 -35.54 -9.29 -5.56
N ALA A 727 -35.55 -9.34 -6.89
CA ALA A 727 -34.56 -8.68 -7.73
C ALA A 727 -34.59 -7.15 -7.57
N CYS A 728 -35.77 -6.54 -7.48
CA CYS A 728 -35.94 -5.10 -7.28
C CYS A 728 -35.32 -4.64 -5.96
N ARG A 729 -35.67 -5.33 -4.86
CA ARG A 729 -35.21 -5.03 -3.50
C ARG A 729 -33.71 -5.23 -3.32
N ALA A 730 -33.13 -6.23 -3.99
CA ALA A 730 -31.69 -6.48 -3.97
C ALA A 730 -31.09 -6.52 -2.54
N GLY A 731 -31.82 -7.15 -1.60
CA GLY A 731 -31.44 -7.28 -0.20
C GLY A 731 -31.97 -6.17 0.73
N THR A 732 -32.61 -5.12 0.21
CA THR A 732 -33.23 -4.08 1.05
C THR A 732 -34.67 -4.39 1.43
N GLU A 733 -35.10 -3.92 2.60
CA GLU A 733 -36.49 -4.01 3.05
C GLU A 733 -37.27 -2.70 2.83
N THR A 734 -36.58 -1.68 2.32
CA THR A 734 -37.08 -0.31 2.19
C THR A 734 -38.07 -0.11 1.04
N ARG A 735 -38.77 1.03 1.03
CA ARG A 735 -39.75 1.39 -0.02
C ARG A 735 -39.15 1.36 -1.44
N PHE A 736 -37.92 1.82 -1.61
CA PHE A 736 -37.14 1.73 -2.84
C PHE A 736 -35.85 0.94 -2.59
N SER A 737 -35.20 0.43 -3.63
CA SER A 737 -33.93 -0.30 -3.50
C SER A 737 -32.76 0.55 -2.99
N PHE A 738 -32.92 1.88 -3.01
CA PHE A 738 -31.93 2.86 -2.56
C PHE A 738 -32.29 3.54 -1.23
N GLY A 739 -33.44 3.21 -0.62
CA GLY A 739 -33.87 3.79 0.66
C GLY A 739 -35.37 4.08 0.73
N GLU A 740 -35.75 4.92 1.69
CA GLU A 740 -37.15 5.30 1.95
C GLU A 740 -37.58 6.61 1.28
N GLU A 741 -36.62 7.49 0.96
CA GLU A 741 -36.92 8.85 0.52
C GLU A 741 -37.16 8.95 -1.00
N GLU A 742 -38.32 9.47 -1.37
CA GLU A 742 -38.73 9.65 -2.77
C GLU A 742 -37.91 10.72 -3.52
N ASN A 743 -37.31 11.68 -2.80
CA ASN A 743 -36.50 12.75 -3.38
C ASN A 743 -35.29 12.23 -4.20
N GLN A 744 -34.81 11.02 -3.91
CA GLN A 744 -33.72 10.35 -4.61
C GLN A 744 -34.17 9.59 -5.85
N LEU A 745 -35.48 9.40 -6.06
CA LEU A 745 -36.03 8.61 -7.16
C LEU A 745 -35.56 9.10 -8.54
N GLY A 746 -35.32 10.41 -8.69
CA GLY A 746 -34.79 11.01 -9.91
C GLY A 746 -33.46 10.44 -10.40
N ASP A 747 -32.63 9.90 -9.50
CA ASP A 747 -31.34 9.28 -9.85
C ASP A 747 -31.48 7.83 -10.33
N TYR A 748 -32.60 7.17 -10.01
CA TYR A 748 -32.82 5.72 -10.22
C TYR A 748 -33.94 5.40 -11.21
N ALA A 749 -34.78 6.37 -11.56
CA ALA A 749 -35.99 6.13 -12.35
C ALA A 749 -36.29 7.22 -13.38
N TRP A 750 -36.93 6.80 -14.47
CA TRP A 750 -37.70 7.66 -15.36
C TRP A 750 -39.19 7.56 -15.00
N PHE A 751 -39.79 8.67 -14.59
CA PHE A 751 -41.18 8.77 -14.14
C PHE A 751 -41.79 10.12 -14.58
N ASP A 752 -43.06 10.37 -14.29
CA ASP A 752 -43.80 11.53 -14.81
C ASP A 752 -43.07 12.88 -14.61
N GLY A 753 -42.39 13.05 -13.48
CA GLY A 753 -41.67 14.27 -13.13
C GLY A 753 -40.35 14.51 -13.87
N ASN A 754 -39.77 13.52 -14.56
CA ASN A 754 -38.47 13.67 -15.23
C ASN A 754 -38.35 13.01 -16.61
N SER A 755 -39.37 12.28 -17.07
CA SER A 755 -39.31 11.50 -18.32
C SER A 755 -39.61 12.31 -19.58
N ASN A 756 -40.11 13.54 -19.47
CA ASN A 756 -40.60 14.33 -20.61
C ASN A 756 -41.63 13.59 -21.47
N ASN A 757 -42.51 12.83 -20.83
CA ASN A 757 -43.58 12.07 -21.47
C ASN A 757 -43.12 11.01 -22.50
N THR A 758 -41.99 10.36 -22.25
CA THR A 758 -41.49 9.28 -23.13
C THR A 758 -40.61 8.26 -22.40
N THR A 759 -40.42 7.09 -23.01
CA THR A 759 -39.41 6.09 -22.59
C THR A 759 -38.00 6.56 -22.92
N HIS A 760 -37.03 6.17 -22.11
CA HIS A 760 -35.61 6.51 -22.31
C HIS A 760 -34.76 5.27 -22.53
N PRO A 761 -33.54 5.42 -23.07
CA PRO A 761 -32.61 4.30 -23.22
C PRO A 761 -32.36 3.61 -21.87
N VAL A 762 -32.31 2.28 -21.90
CA VAL A 762 -32.09 1.49 -20.69
C VAL A 762 -30.72 1.78 -20.08
N GLY A 763 -30.63 1.76 -18.75
CA GLY A 763 -29.37 1.91 -18.02
C GLY A 763 -28.84 3.35 -17.89
N GLU A 764 -29.61 4.37 -18.23
CA GLU A 764 -29.22 5.78 -18.02
C GLU A 764 -29.42 6.26 -16.57
N LYS A 765 -30.13 5.48 -15.74
CA LYS A 765 -30.31 5.69 -14.31
C LYS A 765 -29.45 4.74 -13.50
N ARG A 766 -29.20 5.08 -12.23
CA ARG A 766 -28.41 4.25 -11.33
C ARG A 766 -29.08 2.88 -11.13
N PRO A 767 -28.30 1.79 -11.10
CA PRO A 767 -28.83 0.47 -10.79
C PRO A 767 -29.19 0.33 -9.31
N ASN A 768 -29.96 -0.71 -8.98
CA ASN A 768 -30.12 -1.16 -7.61
C ASN A 768 -28.83 -1.84 -7.06
N PRO A 769 -28.77 -2.22 -5.77
CA PRO A 769 -27.59 -2.86 -5.17
C PRO A 769 -27.06 -4.13 -5.88
N TRP A 770 -27.88 -4.81 -6.69
CA TRP A 770 -27.48 -5.98 -7.49
C TRP A 770 -27.15 -5.64 -8.96
N GLY A 771 -27.03 -4.36 -9.30
CA GLY A 771 -26.63 -3.94 -10.64
C GLY A 771 -27.76 -4.00 -11.69
N ILE A 772 -29.02 -4.16 -11.28
CA ILE A 772 -30.18 -4.20 -12.18
C ILE A 772 -30.71 -2.78 -12.37
N CYS A 773 -30.86 -2.37 -13.63
CA CYS A 773 -31.29 -1.03 -14.01
C CYS A 773 -32.80 -0.98 -14.28
N ASP A 774 -33.34 0.24 -14.17
CA ASP A 774 -34.72 0.58 -14.53
C ASP A 774 -35.80 -0.17 -13.73
N MET A 775 -35.47 -0.73 -12.56
CA MET A 775 -36.44 -1.43 -11.69
C MET A 775 -37.49 -0.50 -11.05
N HIS A 776 -37.29 0.81 -11.11
CA HIS A 776 -38.16 1.83 -10.50
C HIS A 776 -38.79 2.80 -11.52
N GLY A 777 -38.86 2.47 -12.80
CA GLY A 777 -39.55 3.33 -13.78
C GLY A 777 -39.29 2.92 -15.23
N ASN A 778 -39.31 3.90 -16.14
CA ASN A 778 -39.19 3.72 -17.58
C ASN A 778 -40.42 3.00 -18.18
N VAL A 779 -40.61 1.70 -17.94
CA VAL A 779 -41.80 0.96 -18.34
C VAL A 779 -42.26 0.02 -17.22
N TRP A 780 -43.56 -0.24 -17.17
CA TRP A 780 -44.08 -1.35 -16.40
C TRP A 780 -43.57 -2.64 -17.01
N GLU A 781 -43.31 -3.64 -16.17
CA GLU A 781 -42.83 -4.93 -16.61
C GLU A 781 -43.84 -6.03 -16.33
N TRP A 782 -44.25 -6.74 -17.39
CA TRP A 782 -45.08 -7.94 -17.26
C TRP A 782 -44.41 -9.01 -16.40
N CYS A 783 -45.16 -9.56 -15.45
CA CYS A 783 -44.80 -10.76 -14.69
C CYS A 783 -45.62 -11.97 -15.17
N ALA A 784 -45.21 -13.17 -14.77
CA ALA A 784 -45.93 -14.41 -15.09
C ALA A 784 -47.25 -14.57 -14.31
N ASP A 785 -47.33 -13.96 -13.12
CA ASP A 785 -48.41 -14.13 -12.14
C ASP A 785 -49.71 -13.44 -12.54
N GLN A 786 -50.82 -14.13 -12.25
CA GLN A 786 -52.16 -13.56 -12.34
C GLN A 786 -52.43 -12.70 -11.12
N GLN A 787 -53.24 -11.66 -11.29
CA GLN A 787 -53.58 -10.78 -10.18
C GLN A 787 -54.51 -11.48 -9.17
N HIS A 788 -54.15 -11.36 -7.90
CA HIS A 788 -54.88 -11.79 -6.73
C HIS A 788 -55.13 -10.61 -5.78
N LYS A 789 -56.23 -10.65 -5.03
CA LYS A 789 -56.64 -9.53 -4.16
C LYS A 789 -55.51 -9.05 -3.25
N ASN A 790 -54.80 -9.97 -2.62
CA ASN A 790 -53.69 -9.75 -1.68
C ASN A 790 -52.93 -11.08 -1.47
N TYR A 791 -51.91 -11.10 -0.61
CA TYR A 791 -51.06 -12.28 -0.34
C TYR A 791 -51.59 -13.22 0.76
N VAL A 792 -52.77 -12.94 1.34
CA VAL A 792 -53.33 -13.72 2.47
C VAL A 792 -53.46 -15.20 2.10
N ASN A 793 -53.98 -15.47 0.90
CA ASN A 793 -54.23 -16.82 0.40
C ASN A 793 -53.15 -17.30 -0.58
N LYS A 794 -51.92 -16.74 -0.50
CA LYS A 794 -50.82 -17.20 -1.34
C LYS A 794 -50.47 -18.66 -0.98
N PRO A 795 -50.54 -19.61 -1.92
CA PRO A 795 -50.27 -21.03 -1.65
C PRO A 795 -48.86 -21.27 -1.10
N ASP A 796 -48.72 -22.23 -0.18
CA ASP A 796 -47.44 -22.49 0.50
C ASP A 796 -46.36 -23.00 -0.46
N ASN A 797 -46.72 -23.82 -1.46
CA ASN A 797 -45.76 -24.26 -2.47
C ASN A 797 -45.14 -23.10 -3.30
N ILE A 798 -45.89 -22.00 -3.44
CA ILE A 798 -45.40 -20.78 -4.11
C ILE A 798 -44.57 -19.92 -3.15
N ARG A 799 -44.86 -19.96 -1.83
CA ARG A 799 -44.01 -19.32 -0.81
C ARG A 799 -42.68 -20.05 -0.66
N GLU A 800 -42.69 -21.38 -0.74
CA GLU A 800 -41.50 -22.23 -0.66
C GLU A 800 -40.67 -22.23 -1.95
N ASN A 801 -41.27 -21.86 -3.08
CA ASN A 801 -40.59 -21.69 -4.34
C ASN A 801 -41.19 -20.52 -5.13
N GLY A 802 -40.60 -19.34 -4.94
CA GLY A 802 -40.97 -18.09 -5.58
C GLY A 802 -40.80 -18.07 -7.09
N SER A 803 -40.12 -19.04 -7.70
CA SER A 803 -40.05 -19.19 -9.16
C SER A 803 -41.29 -19.85 -9.78
N LEU A 804 -42.25 -20.31 -8.95
CA LEU A 804 -43.56 -20.76 -9.41
C LEU A 804 -44.52 -19.57 -9.52
N ALA A 805 -45.05 -19.33 -10.72
CA ALA A 805 -46.02 -18.26 -10.94
C ALA A 805 -47.37 -18.59 -10.26
N TRP A 806 -47.92 -17.63 -9.51
CA TRP A 806 -49.26 -17.74 -8.95
C TRP A 806 -50.30 -17.39 -10.01
N ARG A 807 -50.77 -18.42 -10.72
CA ARG A 807 -51.72 -18.26 -11.83
C ARG A 807 -52.50 -19.54 -12.12
N ASP A 808 -53.62 -19.38 -12.82
CA ASP A 808 -54.36 -20.51 -13.38
C ASP A 808 -53.66 -21.07 -14.63
N ASN A 809 -53.90 -22.35 -14.93
CA ASN A 809 -53.32 -23.00 -16.12
C ASN A 809 -53.89 -22.47 -17.45
N ASN A 810 -55.02 -21.77 -17.43
CA ASN A 810 -55.72 -21.30 -18.63
C ASN A 810 -55.85 -19.78 -18.64
N ILE A 811 -54.76 -19.09 -18.98
CA ILE A 811 -54.74 -17.62 -19.10
C ILE A 811 -55.43 -17.22 -20.41
N THR A 812 -56.52 -16.46 -20.27
CA THR A 812 -57.30 -15.91 -21.38
C THR A 812 -56.93 -14.46 -21.68
N ASN A 813 -57.41 -13.96 -22.82
CA ASN A 813 -57.29 -12.56 -23.21
C ASN A 813 -57.83 -11.57 -22.16
N GLU A 814 -58.79 -11.98 -21.34
CA GLU A 814 -59.45 -11.17 -20.31
C GLU A 814 -58.79 -11.32 -18.93
N SER A 815 -57.81 -12.21 -18.79
CA SER A 815 -57.14 -12.47 -17.53
C SER A 815 -56.37 -11.24 -17.06
N SER A 816 -56.46 -10.91 -15.77
CA SER A 816 -55.70 -9.81 -15.20
C SER A 816 -54.35 -10.31 -14.72
N ILE A 817 -53.27 -9.76 -15.27
CA ILE A 817 -51.89 -10.15 -15.01
C ILE A 817 -51.16 -9.05 -14.25
N ILE A 818 -50.22 -9.44 -13.40
CA ILE A 818 -49.37 -8.54 -12.63
C ILE A 818 -48.37 -7.82 -13.53
N ARG A 819 -48.15 -6.54 -13.21
CA ARG A 819 -47.03 -5.74 -13.71
C ARG A 819 -46.37 -4.98 -12.57
N ARG A 820 -45.05 -4.78 -12.64
CA ARG A 820 -44.24 -4.17 -11.57
C ARG A 820 -43.34 -3.05 -12.11
N GLY A 821 -42.81 -2.20 -11.22
CA GLY A 821 -41.76 -1.22 -11.54
C GLY A 821 -42.17 0.23 -11.80
N GLY A 822 -43.45 0.52 -12.03
CA GLY A 822 -43.87 1.86 -12.45
C GLY A 822 -43.54 2.10 -13.92
N SER A 823 -43.63 3.34 -14.40
CA SER A 823 -43.31 3.68 -15.80
C SER A 823 -43.06 5.17 -15.97
N TRP A 824 -42.64 5.59 -17.15
CA TRP A 824 -42.33 6.98 -17.50
C TRP A 824 -43.46 7.99 -17.23
N TYR A 825 -44.74 7.60 -17.14
CA TYR A 825 -45.86 8.53 -16.90
C TYR A 825 -46.59 8.34 -15.57
N ARG A 826 -46.11 7.45 -14.71
CA ARG A 826 -46.81 7.14 -13.45
C ARG A 826 -46.28 7.95 -12.29
N ASP A 827 -47.17 8.13 -11.32
CA ASP A 827 -46.86 8.70 -10.01
C ASP A 827 -45.68 7.94 -9.36
N PRO A 828 -44.72 8.64 -8.73
CA PRO A 828 -43.57 8.05 -8.04
C PRO A 828 -43.90 6.86 -7.12
N LEU A 829 -45.08 6.86 -6.48
CA LEU A 829 -45.51 5.77 -5.62
C LEU A 829 -45.68 4.46 -6.39
N ALA A 830 -45.98 4.52 -7.70
CA ALA A 830 -46.08 3.38 -8.59
C ALA A 830 -44.75 2.63 -8.79
N SER A 831 -43.64 3.30 -8.47
CA SER A 831 -42.28 2.80 -8.64
C SER A 831 -41.70 2.14 -7.39
N THR A 832 -42.47 2.02 -6.29
CA THR A 832 -41.97 1.37 -5.07
C THR A 832 -41.77 -0.13 -5.25
N SER A 833 -40.80 -0.70 -4.51
CA SER A 833 -40.39 -2.10 -4.64
C SER A 833 -41.59 -3.06 -4.54
N ALA A 834 -42.54 -2.79 -3.63
CA ALA A 834 -43.72 -3.62 -3.39
C ALA A 834 -44.94 -3.31 -4.27
N TYR A 835 -44.93 -2.26 -5.12
CA TYR A 835 -46.13 -1.84 -5.85
C TYR A 835 -46.63 -2.89 -6.85
N ARG A 836 -47.82 -3.44 -6.58
CA ARG A 836 -48.48 -4.40 -7.48
C ARG A 836 -49.42 -3.70 -8.45
N GLY A 837 -48.94 -3.48 -9.68
CA GLY A 837 -49.78 -3.06 -10.81
C GLY A 837 -50.50 -4.25 -11.43
N ARG A 838 -51.62 -4.00 -12.12
CA ARG A 838 -52.30 -5.01 -12.93
C ARG A 838 -52.73 -4.47 -14.28
N ASN A 839 -52.82 -5.34 -15.26
CA ASN A 839 -53.49 -5.05 -16.52
C ASN A 839 -54.07 -6.33 -17.15
N VAL A 840 -54.89 -6.17 -18.19
CA VAL A 840 -55.50 -7.31 -18.90
C VAL A 840 -54.48 -7.91 -19.88
N ALA A 841 -54.38 -9.24 -19.96
CA ALA A 841 -53.32 -9.94 -20.70
C ALA A 841 -53.18 -9.51 -22.17
N LYS A 842 -54.28 -9.24 -22.87
CA LYS A 842 -54.27 -8.81 -24.29
C LYS A 842 -53.89 -7.35 -24.54
N ILE A 843 -53.75 -6.54 -23.50
CA ILE A 843 -53.59 -5.09 -23.67
C ILE A 843 -52.16 -4.74 -24.10
N CYS A 844 -52.04 -3.79 -25.00
CA CYS A 844 -50.77 -3.24 -25.47
C CYS A 844 -50.76 -1.74 -25.14
N ASN A 845 -49.95 -1.33 -24.17
CA ASN A 845 -49.82 0.07 -23.79
C ASN A 845 -48.39 0.57 -24.03
N ASN A 846 -48.26 1.87 -24.28
CA ASN A 846 -46.97 2.52 -24.50
C ASN A 846 -46.14 2.78 -23.23
N ASP A 847 -46.60 2.28 -22.08
CA ASP A 847 -45.90 2.30 -20.81
C ASP A 847 -45.58 0.89 -20.30
N LEU A 848 -45.82 -0.14 -21.10
CA LEU A 848 -45.83 -1.53 -20.67
C LEU A 848 -44.94 -2.37 -21.58
N GLY A 849 -43.83 -2.79 -21.02
CA GLY A 849 -42.86 -3.70 -21.60
C GLY A 849 -42.67 -4.94 -20.71
N PHE A 850 -41.46 -5.48 -20.73
CA PHE A 850 -41.12 -6.66 -19.93
C PHE A 850 -39.61 -6.85 -19.83
N ARG A 851 -39.23 -7.74 -18.92
CA ARG A 851 -37.89 -8.24 -18.71
C ARG A 851 -37.96 -9.76 -18.71
N VAL A 852 -36.84 -10.43 -18.98
CA VAL A 852 -36.76 -11.88 -19.04
C VAL A 852 -35.97 -12.46 -17.88
N VAL A 853 -36.32 -13.68 -17.50
CA VAL A 853 -35.57 -14.55 -16.58
C VAL A 853 -35.07 -15.75 -17.36
N CYS A 854 -33.87 -16.24 -17.04
CA CYS A 854 -33.34 -17.51 -17.50
C CYS A 854 -33.17 -18.46 -16.31
N ASP A 855 -33.71 -19.68 -16.44
CA ASP A 855 -33.51 -20.72 -15.45
C ASP A 855 -32.08 -21.28 -15.54
N LEU A 856 -31.52 -21.65 -14.39
CA LEU A 856 -30.20 -22.29 -14.33
C LEU A 856 -30.30 -23.78 -14.74
N PRO A 857 -29.26 -24.37 -15.35
CA PRO A 857 -29.26 -25.79 -15.68
C PRO A 857 -29.44 -26.62 -14.40
N GLN A 858 -30.45 -27.48 -14.36
CA GLN A 858 -30.60 -28.43 -13.26
C GLN A 858 -29.42 -29.39 -13.27
N SER A 859 -28.67 -29.48 -12.17
CA SER A 859 -27.67 -30.53 -12.00
C SER A 859 -28.38 -31.88 -12.08
N VAL A 860 -28.12 -32.63 -13.14
CA VAL A 860 -28.53 -34.02 -13.24
C VAL A 860 -27.68 -34.77 -12.22
N ASN A 861 -28.24 -35.03 -11.04
CA ASN A 861 -27.67 -36.00 -10.12
C ASN A 861 -27.83 -37.38 -10.75
N SER A 862 -26.75 -37.86 -11.38
CA SER A 862 -26.54 -39.25 -11.76
C SER A 862 -25.23 -39.75 -11.17
#